data_AF-A0A1G5MCB0-F1
#
_entry.id   AF-A0A1G5MCB0-F1
#
_cell.length_a   1.000
_cell.length_b   1.000
_cell.length_c   1.000
_cell.angle_alpha   90.00
_cell.angle_beta   90.00
_cell.angle_gamma   90.00
#
_symmetry.space_group_name_H-M   'P 1'
#
loop_
_entity.id
_entity.type
_entity.pdbx_description
1 polymer ?
#
loop_
_entity_poly.entity_id
_entity_poly.type
_entity_poly.pdbx_seq_one_letter_code
_entity_poly.pdbx_strand_id
1 'polypeptide(L)'
;MSTTSKIIYTLTDEAPALATYSLLPIVEAITASSGVALETRDISLAGRIIALFPEYLKEEQRISDHLAELGELATTPEANIIKLPNISASVPQLKAAIKELQGQGYALPDYPDEPKDDKEKDVKARYDKVKGSAVNPVLREGNSDRRAPLSVKNYARKHPHRMGAWSADSKSHVAHMDAHDFYGSERSATIENAGSLKIELIGKDGSSKVLKEKTAVKAGEIVDASTMSRKALQSFIAAQIEDAKAQGVLFSVHLKATMMKVSDPIMFGIIVGEFYKDVLAKHEAALKEAGFDRNNGIGDLYARLSSLPEATQAAIKADFDAQYAQRPALAMVNSDKGITNLHVPSDVIVDASMPAMIRDSGKMWNAEGNLQDTKAIIPDRCYAGVYQVVIEDCKQHGAFNPSTMGSVPNVGLMAQKAEEYGSHDKTFQIPTDGTVRVTDDQGKVVFEHPVEAGDIWRMCQTKDAPIQDWVKLAVNRARASSTPAIFWLDQNRAHDAQVIAKVERYLKDHDTNGLDIRVLAPEEATRVSLERIRKGEDTISVTGNVLRDYLTDLFPIMELGTSAKMLSIVPLMNGGGLFETGAGGSAPKHVQQFVQENHLRWDSLGEFLALAESLNHLGETTGNAKAKILAKTLDQANGKFLDSNKSPSRKAGELDNRGSHFYLALYWIQALAEQSEDAQLKAQFEPLAKSLTADEAKVVAELNGVQGEAVDIGGYYHPDQAKTRQAMRPSATLNAALERLKG
;
A
#
# COMPACT_ATOMS: atom_id res chain seq x y z
N MET A 1 19.75 13.33 33.56
CA MET A 1 19.83 14.24 32.41
C MET A 1 18.72 13.83 31.46
N SER A 2 17.75 14.71 31.20
CA SER A 2 16.62 14.40 30.32
C SER A 2 17.13 14.35 28.88
N THR A 3 17.23 13.17 28.30
CA THR A 3 17.42 13.02 26.85
C THR A 3 16.16 13.56 26.17
N THR A 4 16.28 14.62 25.38
CA THR A 4 15.18 15.14 24.57
C THR A 4 14.64 14.03 23.68
N SER A 5 13.36 13.72 23.81
CA SER A 5 12.73 12.62 23.09
C SER A 5 12.45 13.07 21.65
N LYS A 6 12.87 12.30 20.64
CA LYS A 6 12.81 12.71 19.23
C LYS A 6 11.70 11.99 18.47
N ILE A 7 11.03 12.71 17.59
CA ILE A 7 10.14 12.18 16.55
C ILE A 7 10.75 12.57 15.20
N ILE A 8 10.93 11.60 14.31
CA ILE A 8 11.35 11.85 12.94
C ILE A 8 10.13 11.98 12.04
N TYR A 9 9.98 13.11 11.37
CA TYR A 9 8.92 13.38 10.40
C TYR A 9 9.48 13.30 8.98
N THR A 10 8.99 12.37 8.17
CA THR A 10 9.51 12.20 6.81
C THR A 10 9.03 13.31 5.87
N LEU A 11 9.95 13.94 5.14
CA LEU A 11 9.61 14.77 3.98
C LEU A 11 9.54 13.87 2.75
N THR A 12 8.42 13.93 2.03
CA THR A 12 8.13 13.00 0.92
C THR A 12 7.84 13.77 -0.37
N ASP A 13 6.83 13.37 -1.13
CA ASP A 13 6.55 13.86 -2.48
C ASP A 13 5.12 14.39 -2.58
N GLU A 14 4.88 15.23 -3.59
CA GLU A 14 3.53 15.61 -4.05
C GLU A 14 2.62 16.17 -2.92
N ALA A 15 1.42 15.62 -2.74
CA ALA A 15 0.40 16.20 -1.86
C ALA A 15 0.75 16.10 -0.36
N PRO A 16 1.22 14.96 0.18
CA PRO A 16 1.73 14.89 1.55
C PRO A 16 2.91 15.85 1.81
N ALA A 17 3.79 16.06 0.83
CA ALA A 17 4.88 17.03 0.97
C ALA A 17 4.34 18.45 1.13
N LEU A 18 3.39 18.87 0.28
CA LEU A 18 2.70 20.15 0.42
C LEU A 18 2.01 20.28 1.78
N ALA A 19 1.24 19.28 2.20
CA ALA A 19 0.54 19.27 3.48
C ALA A 19 1.51 19.43 4.67
N THR A 20 2.69 18.80 4.60
CA THR A 20 3.75 18.91 5.62
C THR A 20 4.20 20.36 5.83
N TYR A 21 4.32 21.17 4.77
CA TYR A 21 4.67 22.60 4.90
C TYR A 21 3.64 23.41 5.71
N SER A 22 2.39 22.93 5.81
CA SER A 22 1.34 23.54 6.61
C SER A 22 1.24 22.93 8.02
N LEU A 23 1.27 21.60 8.13
CA LEU A 23 1.03 20.89 9.38
C LEU A 23 2.25 20.86 10.32
N LEU A 24 3.45 20.61 9.80
CA LEU A 24 4.64 20.42 10.62
C LEU A 24 4.92 21.62 11.56
N PRO A 25 4.83 22.89 11.10
CA PRO A 25 5.00 24.04 11.99
C PRO A 25 3.96 24.15 13.11
N ILE A 26 2.73 23.63 12.92
CA ILE A 26 1.71 23.56 13.96
C ILE A 26 2.12 22.54 15.01
N VAL A 27 2.54 21.35 14.57
CA VAL A 27 2.97 20.27 15.47
C VAL A 27 4.17 20.71 16.29
N GLU A 28 5.20 21.27 15.63
CA GLU A 28 6.39 21.83 16.29
C GLU A 28 6.04 22.86 17.37
N ALA A 29 5.14 23.78 17.07
CA ALA A 29 4.73 24.82 18.02
C ALA A 29 3.99 24.24 19.24
N ILE A 30 3.10 23.27 19.04
CA ILE A 30 2.32 22.65 20.13
C ILE A 30 3.21 21.74 21.00
N THR A 31 4.16 21.02 20.40
CA THR A 31 4.98 20.04 21.15
C THR A 31 6.21 20.66 21.84
N ALA A 32 6.60 21.88 21.48
CA ALA A 32 7.83 22.53 21.94
C ALA A 32 8.02 22.54 23.48
N SER A 33 6.95 22.79 24.25
CA SER A 33 7.00 22.86 25.72
C SER A 33 6.94 21.51 26.44
N SER A 34 6.90 20.42 25.67
CA SER A 34 6.70 19.05 26.18
C SER A 34 7.94 18.17 26.08
N GLY A 35 9.11 18.74 25.78
CA GLY A 35 10.37 18.00 25.68
C GLY A 35 10.41 17.02 24.50
N VAL A 36 9.63 17.31 23.45
CA VAL A 36 9.55 16.54 22.21
C VAL A 36 10.24 17.34 21.11
N ALA A 37 11.33 16.80 20.56
CA ALA A 37 12.00 17.34 19.40
C ALA A 37 11.46 16.70 18.13
N LEU A 38 11.15 17.51 17.12
CA LEU A 38 10.83 17.03 15.77
C LEU A 38 12.04 17.26 14.89
N GLU A 39 12.48 16.21 14.21
CA GLU A 39 13.51 16.29 13.16
C GLU A 39 12.93 15.79 11.85
N THR A 40 13.40 16.33 10.74
CA THR A 40 12.96 15.91 9.42
C THR A 40 14.01 15.03 8.74
N ARG A 41 13.54 14.09 7.91
CA ARG A 41 14.39 13.30 7.02
C ARG A 41 13.78 13.29 5.62
N ASP A 42 14.54 13.75 4.64
CA ASP A 42 14.09 13.84 3.26
C ASP A 42 14.27 12.51 2.53
N ILE A 43 13.14 11.87 2.25
CA ILE A 43 13.04 10.62 1.48
C ILE A 43 12.26 10.80 0.18
N SER A 44 12.09 12.05 -0.28
CA SER A 44 11.52 12.37 -1.58
C SER A 44 12.28 11.67 -2.71
N LEU A 45 11.64 11.50 -3.86
CA LEU A 45 12.30 10.98 -5.07
C LEU A 45 13.52 11.84 -5.42
N ALA A 46 13.38 13.17 -5.39
CA ALA A 46 14.47 14.08 -5.68
C ALA A 46 15.62 13.95 -4.66
N GLY A 47 15.32 13.95 -3.37
CA GLY A 47 16.33 13.81 -2.32
C GLY A 47 17.12 12.50 -2.45
N ARG A 48 16.43 11.37 -2.68
CA ARG A 48 17.08 10.07 -2.90
C ARG A 48 17.93 10.02 -4.17
N ILE A 49 17.55 10.74 -5.23
CA ILE A 49 18.39 10.88 -6.43
C ILE A 49 19.66 11.67 -6.08
N ILE A 50 19.52 12.85 -5.44
CA ILE A 50 20.64 13.72 -5.09
C ILE A 50 21.66 12.98 -4.21
N ALA A 51 21.19 12.27 -3.19
CA ALA A 51 22.05 11.53 -2.24
C ALA A 51 22.90 10.42 -2.90
N LEU A 52 22.45 9.87 -4.03
CA LEU A 52 23.17 8.77 -4.70
C LEU A 52 24.32 9.20 -5.60
N PHE A 53 24.37 10.47 -6.02
CA PHE A 53 25.35 10.98 -7.00
C PHE A 53 26.18 12.16 -6.48
N PRO A 54 26.73 12.13 -5.25
CA PRO A 54 27.44 13.26 -4.67
C PRO A 54 28.66 13.72 -5.52
N GLU A 55 29.24 12.81 -6.29
CA GLU A 55 30.36 13.08 -7.19
C GLU A 55 29.99 13.95 -8.40
N TYR A 56 28.70 14.06 -8.74
CA TYR A 56 28.18 14.92 -9.81
C TYR A 56 27.75 16.31 -9.29
N LEU A 57 27.83 16.54 -7.98
CA LEU A 57 27.23 17.70 -7.32
C LEU A 57 28.28 18.62 -6.71
N LYS A 58 27.95 19.92 -6.69
CA LYS A 58 28.66 20.91 -5.88
C LYS A 58 28.44 20.63 -4.39
N GLU A 59 29.35 21.10 -3.53
CA GLU A 59 29.29 20.82 -2.10
C GLU A 59 27.98 21.28 -1.45
N GLU A 60 27.48 22.45 -1.84
CA GLU A 60 26.21 23.01 -1.38
C GLU A 60 24.95 22.31 -1.91
N GLN A 61 25.09 21.49 -2.97
CA GLN A 61 24.00 20.69 -3.55
C GLN A 61 23.93 19.29 -2.95
N ARG A 62 24.95 18.85 -2.22
CA ARG A 62 24.99 17.51 -1.63
C ARG A 62 24.07 17.46 -0.42
N ILE A 63 23.35 16.35 -0.31
CA ILE A 63 22.55 16.02 0.87
C ILE A 63 22.94 14.63 1.37
N SER A 64 22.75 14.38 2.66
CA SER A 64 22.98 13.07 3.26
C SER A 64 21.98 12.03 2.75
N ASP A 65 22.38 10.76 2.76
CA ASP A 65 21.47 9.64 2.49
C ASP A 65 20.57 9.37 3.71
N HIS A 66 19.51 10.16 3.84
CA HIS A 66 18.54 10.03 4.91
C HIS A 66 17.77 8.70 4.88
N LEU A 67 17.68 8.02 3.73
CA LEU A 67 17.02 6.72 3.67
C LEU A 67 17.90 5.64 4.33
N ALA A 68 19.21 5.68 4.08
CA ALA A 68 20.15 4.81 4.78
C ALA A 68 20.14 5.09 6.30
N GLU A 69 20.20 6.37 6.70
CA GLU A 69 20.14 6.77 8.12
C GLU A 69 18.85 6.28 8.80
N LEU A 70 17.69 6.45 8.16
CA LEU A 70 16.43 5.95 8.69
C LEU A 70 16.37 4.43 8.77
N GLY A 71 17.03 3.72 7.84
CA GLY A 71 17.17 2.26 7.90
C GLY A 71 17.98 1.80 9.12
N GLU A 72 19.07 2.50 9.43
CA GLU A 72 19.83 2.25 10.65
C GLU A 72 19.00 2.58 11.90
N LEU A 73 18.34 3.75 11.93
CA LEU A 73 17.48 4.16 13.03
C LEU A 73 16.35 3.15 13.27
N ALA A 74 15.71 2.63 12.22
CA ALA A 74 14.64 1.63 12.34
C ALA A 74 15.07 0.34 13.06
N THR A 75 16.38 0.12 13.25
CA THR A 75 16.94 -0.98 14.02
C THR A 75 17.31 -0.61 15.46
N THR A 76 17.00 0.59 15.95
CA THR A 76 17.27 1.00 17.33
C THR A 76 15.98 1.14 18.16
N PRO A 77 16.04 0.94 19.49
CA PRO A 77 14.89 1.10 20.37
C PRO A 77 14.37 2.55 20.45
N GLU A 78 15.21 3.54 20.14
CA GLU A 78 14.86 4.97 20.19
C GLU A 78 14.07 5.46 18.97
N ALA A 79 13.90 4.62 17.94
CA ALA A 79 13.21 5.02 16.73
C ALA A 79 11.77 5.43 17.02
N ASN A 80 11.39 6.63 16.58
CA ASN A 80 10.00 7.07 16.51
C ASN A 80 9.83 7.84 15.21
N ILE A 81 9.31 7.16 14.18
CA ILE A 81 9.30 7.65 12.80
C ILE A 81 7.84 7.80 12.35
N ILE A 82 7.43 9.02 12.02
CA ILE A 82 6.17 9.28 11.31
C ILE A 82 6.46 9.27 9.81
N LYS A 83 5.89 8.28 9.11
CA LYS A 83 6.15 8.00 7.70
C LYS A 83 4.94 8.37 6.83
N LEU A 84 5.09 9.41 6.02
CA LEU A 84 4.08 9.85 5.07
C LEU A 84 4.17 9.04 3.76
N PRO A 85 3.11 8.98 2.94
CA PRO A 85 3.18 8.41 1.60
C PRO A 85 4.27 9.08 0.74
N ASN A 86 4.97 8.28 -0.06
CA ASN A 86 6.04 8.73 -0.96
C ASN A 86 5.93 8.03 -2.32
N ILE A 87 6.58 8.58 -3.34
CA ILE A 87 6.59 8.01 -4.69
C ILE A 87 7.41 6.71 -4.72
N SER A 88 6.78 5.65 -5.21
CA SER A 88 7.46 4.45 -5.72
C SER A 88 7.67 4.62 -7.23
N ALA A 89 8.79 5.22 -7.64
CA ALA A 89 8.91 5.83 -8.95
C ALA A 89 8.88 4.81 -10.10
N SER A 90 8.03 5.07 -11.09
CA SER A 90 8.15 4.49 -12.42
C SER A 90 9.34 5.08 -13.19
N VAL A 91 9.76 4.44 -14.28
CA VAL A 91 10.83 4.98 -15.14
C VAL A 91 10.50 6.38 -15.68
N PRO A 92 9.27 6.67 -16.18
CA PRO A 92 8.90 8.03 -16.59
C PRO A 92 9.02 9.08 -15.48
N GLN A 93 8.57 8.77 -14.26
CA GLN A 93 8.67 9.68 -13.12
C GLN A 93 10.13 9.93 -12.74
N LEU A 94 10.96 8.89 -12.72
CA LEU A 94 12.40 9.00 -12.48
C LEU A 94 13.05 9.95 -13.50
N LYS A 95 12.80 9.74 -14.81
CA LYS A 95 13.34 10.61 -15.86
C LYS A 95 12.86 12.06 -15.72
N ALA A 96 11.59 12.27 -15.35
CA ALA A 96 11.05 13.61 -15.13
C ALA A 96 11.73 14.31 -13.94
N ALA A 97 11.94 13.60 -12.83
CA ALA A 97 12.66 14.13 -11.66
C ALA A 97 14.12 14.47 -11.98
N ILE A 98 14.83 13.59 -12.71
CA ILE A 98 16.21 13.85 -13.17
C ILE A 98 16.24 15.13 -14.02
N LYS A 99 15.32 15.26 -14.98
CA LYS A 99 15.23 16.42 -15.88
C LYS A 99 14.93 17.71 -15.12
N GLU A 100 14.07 17.67 -14.12
CA GLU A 100 13.77 18.82 -13.26
C GLU A 100 15.01 19.27 -12.48
N LEU A 101 15.72 18.32 -11.83
CA LEU A 101 16.95 18.59 -11.10
C LEU A 101 18.06 19.14 -12.01
N GLN A 102 18.22 18.58 -13.21
CA GLN A 102 19.13 19.12 -14.23
C GLN A 102 18.78 20.57 -14.59
N GLY A 103 17.49 20.86 -14.77
CA GLY A 103 16.99 22.23 -15.01
C GLY A 103 17.26 23.20 -13.85
N GLN A 104 17.41 22.69 -12.64
CA GLN A 104 17.79 23.44 -11.43
C GLN A 104 19.30 23.49 -11.18
N GLY A 105 20.12 22.95 -12.11
CA GLY A 105 21.58 23.04 -12.06
C GLY A 105 22.28 21.87 -11.37
N TYR A 106 21.59 20.76 -11.10
CA TYR A 106 22.22 19.52 -10.63
C TYR A 106 22.75 18.74 -11.85
N ALA A 107 24.07 18.56 -11.96
CA ALA A 107 24.71 17.94 -13.13
C ALA A 107 24.60 16.41 -13.16
N LEU A 108 23.41 15.87 -12.85
CA LEU A 108 23.13 14.44 -12.75
C LEU A 108 23.18 13.74 -14.12
N PRO A 109 23.65 12.49 -14.21
CA PRO A 109 23.61 11.70 -15.44
C PRO A 109 22.17 11.30 -15.79
N ASP A 110 21.88 11.18 -17.09
CA ASP A 110 20.61 10.64 -17.57
C ASP A 110 20.43 9.16 -17.17
N TYR A 111 19.18 8.70 -17.13
CA TYR A 111 18.88 7.28 -16.96
C TYR A 111 19.05 6.52 -18.28
N PRO A 112 19.99 5.54 -18.38
CA PRO A 112 20.20 4.79 -19.62
C PRO A 112 19.21 3.61 -19.70
N ASP A 113 18.34 3.63 -20.71
CA ASP A 113 17.37 2.55 -20.94
C ASP A 113 18.08 1.23 -21.30
N GLU A 114 19.06 1.31 -22.20
CA GLU A 114 19.89 0.19 -22.66
C GLU A 114 21.36 0.56 -22.46
N PRO A 115 21.98 0.16 -21.34
CA PRO A 115 23.33 0.57 -21.00
C PRO A 115 24.35 -0.10 -21.95
N LYS A 116 25.20 0.71 -22.58
CA LYS A 116 26.16 0.30 -23.62
C LYS A 116 27.56 0.05 -23.09
N ASP A 117 27.89 0.63 -21.94
CA ASP A 117 29.18 0.49 -21.29
C ASP A 117 29.05 0.30 -19.77
N ASP A 118 30.17 0.10 -19.09
CA ASP A 118 30.18 -0.19 -17.65
C ASP A 118 29.79 1.03 -16.79
N LYS A 119 29.99 2.25 -17.30
CA LYS A 119 29.57 3.48 -16.63
C LYS A 119 28.04 3.62 -16.68
N GLU A 120 27.42 3.37 -17.84
CA GLU A 120 25.97 3.36 -17.97
C GLU A 120 25.35 2.22 -17.17
N LYS A 121 25.99 1.05 -17.09
CA LYS A 121 25.54 -0.04 -16.20
C LYS A 121 25.56 0.37 -14.72
N ASP A 122 26.61 1.05 -14.26
CA ASP A 122 26.69 1.57 -12.89
C ASP A 122 25.59 2.62 -12.61
N VAL A 123 25.45 3.63 -13.49
CA VAL A 123 24.42 4.67 -13.38
C VAL A 123 23.03 4.04 -13.32
N LYS A 124 22.74 3.09 -14.23
CA LYS A 124 21.48 2.36 -14.23
C LYS A 124 21.27 1.60 -12.92
N ALA A 125 22.28 0.86 -12.46
CA ALA A 125 22.19 0.06 -11.24
C ALA A 125 21.93 0.92 -10.00
N ARG A 126 22.50 2.14 -9.93
CA ARG A 126 22.21 3.10 -8.85
C ARG A 126 20.80 3.64 -8.94
N TYR A 127 20.36 4.12 -10.10
CA TYR A 127 18.98 4.59 -10.28
C TYR A 127 17.94 3.49 -10.03
N ASP A 128 18.26 2.25 -10.39
CA ASP A 128 17.41 1.08 -10.17
C ASP A 128 17.17 0.81 -8.66
N LYS A 129 18.02 1.34 -7.76
CA LYS A 129 17.80 1.32 -6.29
C LYS A 129 16.79 2.38 -5.82
N VAL A 130 16.54 3.44 -6.58
CA VAL A 130 15.60 4.53 -6.23
C VAL A 130 14.20 4.29 -6.78
N LYS A 131 14.09 3.66 -7.94
CA LYS A 131 12.81 3.38 -8.60
C LYS A 131 12.05 2.23 -7.92
N GLY A 132 10.73 2.21 -8.09
CA GLY A 132 9.85 1.27 -7.39
C GLY A 132 9.79 1.54 -5.88
N SER A 133 9.35 0.55 -5.10
CA SER A 133 9.20 0.67 -3.65
C SER A 133 10.54 0.54 -2.93
N ALA A 134 11.35 1.62 -2.97
CA ALA A 134 12.68 1.65 -2.36
C ALA A 134 12.66 1.95 -0.85
N VAL A 135 11.67 2.72 -0.37
CA VAL A 135 11.64 3.21 1.01
C VAL A 135 11.05 2.18 1.98
N ASN A 136 9.84 1.69 1.72
CA ASN A 136 9.12 0.81 2.64
C ASN A 136 9.93 -0.43 3.07
N PRO A 137 10.69 -1.11 2.18
CA PRO A 137 11.45 -2.27 2.60
C PRO A 137 12.68 -1.97 3.46
N VAL A 138 13.08 -0.71 3.59
CA VAL A 138 14.15 -0.25 4.49
C VAL A 138 13.58 0.09 5.87
N LEU A 139 12.38 0.69 5.92
CA LEU A 139 11.79 1.16 7.18
C LEU A 139 10.98 0.09 7.92
N ARG A 140 10.41 -0.88 7.21
CA ARG A 140 9.54 -1.93 7.78
C ARG A 140 10.35 -3.07 8.43
N GLU A 141 11.14 -2.73 9.44
CA GLU A 141 11.87 -3.67 10.32
C GLU A 141 10.99 -4.13 11.52
N GLY A 142 9.69 -4.30 11.26
CA GLY A 142 8.67 -4.65 12.24
C GLY A 142 7.43 -5.19 11.55
N ASN A 143 6.58 -5.87 12.31
CA ASN A 143 5.30 -6.37 11.82
C ASN A 143 4.20 -5.30 11.89
N SER A 144 3.06 -5.53 11.25
CA SER A 144 1.99 -4.54 11.11
C SER A 144 0.93 -4.69 12.20
N ASP A 145 0.59 -3.60 12.88
CA ASP A 145 -0.66 -3.41 13.63
C ASP A 145 -1.51 -2.38 12.89
N ARG A 146 -2.52 -2.86 12.14
CA ARG A 146 -3.44 -2.02 11.37
C ARG A 146 -4.85 -2.13 11.88
N ARG A 147 -5.43 -1.00 12.29
CA ARG A 147 -6.76 -0.94 12.92
C ARG A 147 -7.41 0.43 12.79
N ALA A 148 -8.73 0.47 12.81
CA ALA A 148 -9.46 1.73 12.85
C ALA A 148 -9.31 2.35 14.26
N PRO A 149 -8.97 3.64 14.39
CA PRO A 149 -9.14 4.33 15.67
C PRO A 149 -10.60 4.30 16.10
N LEU A 150 -10.83 4.22 17.42
CA LEU A 150 -12.17 4.23 17.99
C LEU A 150 -12.95 5.51 17.62
N SER A 151 -12.26 6.66 17.57
CA SER A 151 -12.83 7.95 17.14
C SER A 151 -13.38 7.89 15.70
N VAL A 152 -12.61 7.32 14.77
CA VAL A 152 -13.04 7.12 13.37
C VAL A 152 -14.19 6.13 13.27
N LYS A 153 -14.13 5.01 14.01
CA LYS A 153 -15.22 4.02 14.01
C LYS A 153 -16.52 4.61 14.54
N ASN A 154 -16.47 5.36 15.63
CA ASN A 154 -17.64 6.02 16.21
C ASN A 154 -18.23 7.08 15.27
N TYR A 155 -17.38 7.82 14.55
CA TYR A 155 -17.84 8.72 13.50
C TYR A 155 -18.57 7.96 12.38
N ALA A 156 -18.00 6.86 11.88
CA ALA A 156 -18.65 6.03 10.85
C ALA A 156 -19.99 5.46 11.31
N ARG A 157 -20.15 5.15 12.60
CA ARG A 157 -21.44 4.71 13.15
C ARG A 157 -22.50 5.81 13.16
N LYS A 158 -22.12 7.04 13.51
CA LYS A 158 -23.00 8.22 13.51
C LYS A 158 -23.32 8.71 12.09
N HIS A 159 -22.38 8.52 11.17
CA HIS A 159 -22.44 8.99 9.78
C HIS A 159 -22.18 7.84 8.80
N PRO A 160 -23.09 6.84 8.72
CA PRO A 160 -22.89 5.66 7.90
C PRO A 160 -22.75 6.06 6.43
N HIS A 161 -21.68 5.58 5.80
CA HIS A 161 -21.44 5.78 4.39
C HIS A 161 -22.36 4.87 3.56
N ARG A 162 -22.52 5.20 2.28
CA ARG A 162 -23.34 4.39 1.36
C ARG A 162 -22.72 3.00 1.16
N MET A 163 -23.55 1.98 1.35
CA MET A 163 -23.33 0.58 0.99
C MET A 163 -24.35 0.18 -0.08
N GLY A 164 -23.89 -0.43 -1.17
CA GLY A 164 -24.76 -0.93 -2.23
C GLY A 164 -25.57 -2.13 -1.75
N ALA A 165 -26.87 -2.16 -2.08
CA ALA A 165 -27.74 -3.25 -1.67
C ALA A 165 -27.39 -4.54 -2.41
N TRP A 166 -27.27 -5.64 -1.66
CA TRP A 166 -27.00 -6.96 -2.25
C TRP A 166 -28.29 -7.73 -2.52
N SER A 167 -28.32 -8.38 -3.69
CA SER A 167 -29.39 -9.33 -4.06
C SER A 167 -28.89 -10.76 -3.88
N ALA A 168 -29.75 -11.63 -3.35
CA ALA A 168 -29.49 -13.07 -3.30
C ALA A 168 -29.35 -13.69 -4.71
N ASP A 169 -29.99 -13.08 -5.72
CA ASP A 169 -29.91 -13.49 -7.12
C ASP A 169 -28.70 -12.92 -7.87
N SER A 170 -27.80 -12.21 -7.18
CA SER A 170 -26.58 -11.67 -7.81
C SER A 170 -25.78 -12.82 -8.44
N LYS A 171 -25.36 -12.62 -9.69
CA LYS A 171 -24.49 -13.55 -10.42
C LYS A 171 -23.01 -13.32 -10.13
N SER A 172 -22.66 -12.28 -9.39
CA SER A 172 -21.26 -11.95 -9.12
C SER A 172 -20.57 -13.03 -8.29
N HIS A 173 -19.35 -13.39 -8.67
CA HIS A 173 -18.55 -14.40 -7.98
C HIS A 173 -17.08 -14.24 -8.34
N VAL A 174 -16.19 -14.77 -7.50
CA VAL A 174 -14.79 -14.95 -7.84
C VAL A 174 -14.64 -16.23 -8.65
N ALA A 175 -13.77 -16.20 -9.66
CA ALA A 175 -13.30 -17.40 -10.33
C ALA A 175 -11.78 -17.50 -10.18
N HIS A 176 -11.32 -18.67 -9.73
CA HIS A 176 -9.92 -19.04 -9.55
C HIS A 176 -9.67 -20.42 -10.17
N MET A 177 -8.41 -20.79 -10.37
CA MET A 177 -8.03 -22.12 -10.86
C MET A 177 -8.35 -23.21 -9.84
N ASP A 178 -8.46 -24.47 -10.29
CA ASP A 178 -8.73 -25.63 -9.42
C ASP A 178 -7.49 -26.51 -9.17
N ALA A 179 -6.43 -26.30 -9.95
CA ALA A 179 -5.17 -27.05 -9.89
C ALA A 179 -4.07 -26.29 -10.65
N HIS A 180 -2.81 -26.67 -10.43
CA HIS A 180 -1.64 -26.20 -11.19
C HIS A 180 -1.37 -24.68 -11.11
N ASP A 181 -1.90 -24.03 -10.08
CA ASP A 181 -1.54 -22.70 -9.63
C ASP A 181 -0.44 -22.76 -8.56
N PHE A 182 -0.08 -21.61 -7.96
CA PHE A 182 0.95 -21.59 -6.92
C PHE A 182 0.49 -22.38 -5.69
N TYR A 183 -0.78 -22.23 -5.29
CA TYR A 183 -1.37 -23.01 -4.19
C TYR A 183 -1.17 -24.52 -4.38
N GLY A 184 -1.55 -25.06 -5.54
CA GLY A 184 -1.58 -26.50 -5.79
C GLY A 184 -0.22 -27.15 -6.00
N SER A 185 0.85 -26.36 -6.11
CA SER A 185 2.22 -26.85 -6.36
C SER A 185 3.21 -26.53 -5.25
N GLU A 186 2.77 -25.82 -4.20
CA GLU A 186 3.62 -25.30 -3.15
C GLU A 186 4.34 -26.41 -2.37
N ARG A 187 5.64 -26.22 -2.18
CA ARG A 187 6.48 -27.00 -1.26
C ARG A 187 7.17 -26.04 -0.31
N SER A 188 7.37 -26.45 0.93
CA SER A 188 8.01 -25.62 1.96
C SER A 188 8.91 -26.44 2.87
N ALA A 189 9.93 -25.79 3.42
CA ALA A 189 10.88 -26.37 4.37
C ALA A 189 11.35 -25.31 5.37
N THR A 190 11.52 -25.73 6.64
CA THR A 190 12.25 -24.94 7.63
C THR A 190 13.74 -25.30 7.57
N ILE A 191 14.60 -24.30 7.39
CA ILE A 191 16.05 -24.44 7.31
C ILE A 191 16.64 -24.74 8.69
N GLU A 192 17.40 -25.83 8.80
CA GLU A 192 18.02 -26.21 10.07
C GLU A 192 19.24 -25.34 10.41
N ASN A 193 20.12 -25.10 9.41
CA ASN A 193 21.38 -24.39 9.59
C ASN A 193 21.49 -23.23 8.61
N ALA A 194 22.08 -22.11 9.05
CA ALA A 194 22.34 -20.97 8.18
C ALA A 194 23.29 -21.36 7.03
N GLY A 195 23.08 -20.75 5.86
CA GLY A 195 23.83 -21.06 4.65
C GLY A 195 23.28 -20.31 3.44
N SER A 196 23.36 -20.92 2.27
CA SER A 196 22.69 -20.43 1.08
C SER A 196 22.05 -21.51 0.21
N LEU A 197 21.11 -21.05 -0.63
CA LEU A 197 20.41 -21.85 -1.61
C LEU A 197 20.76 -21.38 -3.03
N LYS A 198 20.98 -22.34 -3.93
CA LYS A 198 21.13 -22.14 -5.37
C LYS A 198 19.87 -22.61 -6.09
N ILE A 199 19.44 -21.85 -7.10
CA ILE A 199 18.26 -22.16 -7.92
C ILE A 199 18.74 -22.43 -9.35
N GLU A 200 18.51 -23.65 -9.85
CA GLU A 200 18.90 -24.07 -11.20
C GLU A 200 17.74 -24.71 -11.96
N LEU A 201 17.69 -24.47 -13.27
CA LEU A 201 16.81 -25.17 -14.20
C LEU A 201 17.62 -26.25 -14.91
N ILE A 202 17.19 -27.49 -14.76
CA ILE A 202 17.72 -28.64 -15.50
C ILE A 202 16.78 -28.92 -16.68
N GLY A 203 17.25 -28.67 -17.89
CA GLY A 203 16.49 -28.91 -19.12
C GLY A 203 16.29 -30.41 -19.39
N LYS A 204 15.24 -30.74 -20.16
CA LYS A 204 15.00 -32.13 -20.62
C LYS A 204 16.15 -32.71 -21.46
N ASP A 205 16.97 -31.85 -22.05
CA ASP A 205 18.18 -32.19 -22.82
C ASP A 205 19.43 -32.41 -21.94
N GLY A 206 19.30 -32.27 -20.61
CA GLY A 206 20.40 -32.36 -19.66
C GLY A 206 21.20 -31.06 -19.48
N SER A 207 20.85 -29.98 -20.18
CA SER A 207 21.46 -28.67 -19.94
C SER A 207 21.12 -28.14 -18.54
N SER A 208 22.04 -27.41 -17.91
CA SER A 208 21.77 -26.71 -16.65
C SER A 208 21.91 -25.21 -16.85
N LYS A 209 20.92 -24.46 -16.37
CA LYS A 209 20.92 -23.00 -16.33
C LYS A 209 20.69 -22.55 -14.90
N VAL A 210 21.67 -21.87 -14.31
CA VAL A 210 21.48 -21.19 -13.03
C VAL A 210 20.50 -20.04 -13.22
N LEU A 211 19.40 -20.06 -12.46
CA LEU A 211 18.44 -18.96 -12.38
C LEU A 211 18.86 -17.96 -11.31
N LYS A 212 19.42 -18.45 -10.19
CA LYS A 212 19.99 -17.63 -9.13
C LYS A 212 21.11 -18.37 -8.41
N GLU A 213 22.31 -17.79 -8.44
CA GLU A 213 23.50 -18.40 -7.88
C GLU A 213 23.43 -18.57 -6.37
N LYS A 214 22.97 -17.54 -5.65
CA LYS A 214 22.99 -17.52 -4.19
C LYS A 214 21.78 -16.79 -3.61
N THR A 215 21.13 -17.45 -2.66
CA THR A 215 20.12 -16.89 -1.77
C THR A 215 20.50 -17.22 -0.34
N ALA A 216 20.90 -16.23 0.45
CA ALA A 216 21.25 -16.46 1.85
C ALA A 216 20.01 -16.86 2.67
N VAL A 217 20.17 -17.86 3.54
CA VAL A 217 19.14 -18.34 4.46
C VAL A 217 19.70 -18.45 5.89
N LYS A 218 18.83 -18.20 6.88
CA LYS A 218 19.15 -18.31 8.31
C LYS A 218 18.62 -19.62 8.89
N ALA A 219 19.21 -20.07 9.99
CA ALA A 219 18.63 -21.17 10.77
C ALA A 219 17.22 -20.78 11.25
N GLY A 220 16.29 -21.72 11.16
CA GLY A 220 14.88 -21.52 11.47
C GLY A 220 14.06 -20.79 10.40
N GLU A 221 14.67 -20.27 9.34
CA GLU A 221 13.95 -19.61 8.24
C GLU A 221 13.07 -20.61 7.48
N ILE A 222 11.84 -20.22 7.16
CA ILE A 222 10.97 -20.96 6.24
C ILE A 222 11.28 -20.50 4.83
N VAL A 223 11.40 -21.46 3.93
CA VAL A 223 11.54 -21.23 2.49
C VAL A 223 10.47 -22.07 1.80
N ASP A 224 9.81 -21.49 0.81
CA ASP A 224 8.76 -22.15 0.03
C ASP A 224 8.95 -21.85 -1.45
N ALA A 225 8.55 -22.78 -2.30
CA ALA A 225 8.62 -22.66 -3.74
C ALA A 225 7.37 -23.24 -4.39
N SER A 226 6.93 -22.62 -5.48
CA SER A 226 5.70 -22.97 -6.20
C SER A 226 5.80 -22.61 -7.68
N THR A 227 4.94 -23.21 -8.49
CA THR A 227 4.85 -22.97 -9.94
C THR A 227 3.40 -22.71 -10.39
N MET A 228 3.21 -21.71 -11.23
CA MET A 228 1.97 -21.46 -11.96
C MET A 228 2.14 -22.00 -13.38
N SER A 229 1.34 -23.00 -13.74
CA SER A 229 1.36 -23.56 -15.09
C SER A 229 0.74 -22.58 -16.08
N ARG A 230 1.50 -22.18 -17.09
CA ARG A 230 1.01 -21.30 -18.16
C ARG A 230 -0.14 -21.95 -18.92
N LYS A 231 -0.03 -23.23 -19.26
CA LYS A 231 -1.07 -23.94 -20.04
C LYS A 231 -2.37 -24.08 -19.25
N ALA A 232 -2.26 -24.40 -17.96
CA ALA A 232 -3.43 -24.49 -17.09
C ALA A 232 -4.10 -23.12 -16.94
N LEU A 233 -3.31 -22.06 -16.74
CA LEU A 233 -3.82 -20.68 -16.68
C LEU A 233 -4.53 -20.29 -18.00
N GLN A 234 -3.91 -20.53 -19.16
CA GLN A 234 -4.55 -20.25 -20.46
C GLN A 234 -5.89 -20.99 -20.62
N SER A 235 -5.92 -22.28 -20.26
CA SER A 235 -7.12 -23.11 -20.35
C SER A 235 -8.22 -22.62 -19.41
N PHE A 236 -7.85 -22.26 -18.18
CA PHE A 236 -8.75 -21.66 -17.20
C PHE A 236 -9.33 -20.34 -17.74
N ILE A 237 -8.49 -19.42 -18.22
CA ILE A 237 -8.96 -18.12 -18.73
C ILE A 237 -9.88 -18.29 -19.93
N ALA A 238 -9.56 -19.17 -20.88
CA ALA A 238 -10.43 -19.46 -22.00
C ALA A 238 -11.81 -19.96 -21.54
N ALA A 239 -11.85 -20.87 -20.56
CA ALA A 239 -13.12 -21.35 -20.00
C ALA A 239 -13.91 -20.24 -19.28
N GLN A 240 -13.23 -19.37 -18.52
CA GLN A 240 -13.89 -18.28 -17.80
C GLN A 240 -14.41 -17.17 -18.73
N ILE A 241 -13.75 -16.93 -19.87
CA ILE A 241 -14.23 -16.03 -20.91
C ILE A 241 -15.57 -16.53 -21.48
N GLU A 242 -15.64 -17.80 -21.85
CA GLU A 242 -16.87 -18.39 -22.40
C GLU A 242 -18.00 -18.42 -21.36
N ASP A 243 -17.68 -18.77 -20.11
CA ASP A 243 -18.66 -18.83 -19.03
C ASP A 243 -19.20 -17.43 -18.65
N ALA A 244 -18.34 -16.41 -18.57
CA ALA A 244 -18.79 -15.03 -18.34
C ALA A 244 -19.77 -14.57 -19.43
N LYS A 245 -19.50 -14.93 -20.69
CA LYS A 245 -20.38 -14.62 -21.82
C LYS A 245 -21.71 -15.36 -21.71
N ALA A 246 -21.68 -16.65 -21.39
CA ALA A 246 -22.88 -17.47 -21.23
C ALA A 246 -23.78 -16.96 -20.10
N GLN A 247 -23.21 -16.46 -19.00
CA GLN A 247 -23.95 -15.93 -17.87
C GLN A 247 -24.41 -14.47 -18.06
N GLY A 248 -23.84 -13.75 -19.03
CA GLY A 248 -24.10 -12.34 -19.28
C GLY A 248 -23.55 -11.42 -18.18
N VAL A 249 -22.43 -11.80 -17.57
CA VAL A 249 -21.74 -11.01 -16.54
C VAL A 249 -20.49 -10.35 -17.12
N LEU A 250 -20.03 -9.27 -16.49
CA LEU A 250 -18.76 -8.66 -16.84
C LEU A 250 -17.62 -9.64 -16.54
N PHE A 251 -16.60 -9.64 -17.39
CA PHE A 251 -15.31 -10.28 -17.12
C PHE A 251 -14.37 -9.23 -16.52
N SER A 252 -13.91 -9.45 -15.29
CA SER A 252 -12.99 -8.56 -14.60
C SER A 252 -11.77 -9.30 -14.07
N VAL A 253 -10.61 -8.65 -14.07
CA VAL A 253 -9.31 -9.22 -13.68
C VAL A 253 -8.76 -8.42 -12.51
N HIS A 254 -8.43 -9.13 -11.44
CA HIS A 254 -7.99 -8.54 -10.18
C HIS A 254 -6.63 -9.12 -9.80
N LEU A 255 -5.56 -8.38 -10.09
CA LEU A 255 -4.17 -8.76 -9.81
C LEU A 255 -3.46 -7.63 -9.03
N LYS A 256 -2.17 -7.80 -8.72
CA LYS A 256 -1.37 -6.81 -8.00
C LYS A 256 -0.07 -6.47 -8.74
N ALA A 257 -0.19 -6.17 -10.04
CA ALA A 257 0.92 -6.03 -10.99
C ALA A 257 2.02 -5.04 -10.58
N THR A 258 1.68 -3.97 -9.86
CA THR A 258 2.65 -2.97 -9.39
C THR A 258 3.56 -3.50 -8.28
N MET A 259 3.02 -4.31 -7.36
CA MET A 259 3.78 -4.89 -6.25
C MET A 259 4.44 -6.20 -6.70
N MET A 260 3.66 -7.12 -7.28
CA MET A 260 4.12 -8.38 -7.84
C MET A 260 4.73 -8.20 -9.24
N LYS A 261 5.77 -7.37 -9.31
CA LYS A 261 6.37 -6.82 -10.55
C LYS A 261 6.89 -7.84 -11.58
N VAL A 262 6.89 -9.14 -11.26
CA VAL A 262 7.32 -10.21 -12.18
C VAL A 262 6.15 -11.13 -12.52
N SER A 263 5.55 -11.79 -11.54
CA SER A 263 4.50 -12.80 -11.76
C SER A 263 3.25 -12.21 -12.41
N ASP A 264 2.74 -11.10 -11.85
CA ASP A 264 1.41 -10.61 -12.17
C ASP A 264 1.35 -9.95 -13.56
N PRO A 265 2.35 -9.18 -14.03
CA PRO A 265 2.40 -8.75 -15.42
C PRO A 265 2.42 -9.91 -16.43
N ILE A 266 3.08 -11.03 -16.10
CA ILE A 266 3.08 -12.23 -16.97
C ILE A 266 1.69 -12.87 -16.99
N MET A 267 1.06 -13.05 -15.82
CA MET A 267 -0.32 -13.56 -15.73
C MET A 267 -1.31 -12.66 -16.48
N PHE A 268 -1.18 -11.34 -16.32
CA PHE A 268 -2.00 -10.35 -17.03
C PHE A 268 -1.80 -10.46 -18.55
N GLY A 269 -0.55 -10.56 -19.01
CA GLY A 269 -0.24 -10.75 -20.43
C GLY A 269 -0.79 -12.06 -21.00
N ILE A 270 -0.83 -13.14 -20.20
CA ILE A 270 -1.51 -14.39 -20.58
C ILE A 270 -3.01 -14.16 -20.74
N ILE A 271 -3.64 -13.43 -19.82
CA ILE A 271 -5.07 -13.12 -19.89
C ILE A 271 -5.41 -12.26 -21.10
N VAL A 272 -4.64 -11.19 -21.36
CA VAL A 272 -4.74 -10.36 -22.57
C VAL A 272 -4.55 -11.23 -23.82
N GLY A 273 -3.57 -12.14 -23.79
CA GLY A 273 -3.29 -13.09 -24.86
C GLY A 273 -4.48 -13.98 -25.22
N GLU A 274 -5.18 -14.53 -24.23
CA GLU A 274 -6.37 -15.37 -24.47
C GLU A 274 -7.61 -14.55 -24.82
N PHE A 275 -7.83 -13.39 -24.17
CA PHE A 275 -8.99 -12.55 -24.46
C PHE A 275 -8.98 -12.00 -25.88
N TYR A 276 -7.80 -11.63 -26.39
CA TYR A 276 -7.57 -11.05 -27.73
C TYR A 276 -6.94 -12.04 -28.72
N LYS A 277 -7.00 -13.34 -28.44
CA LYS A 277 -6.24 -14.39 -29.16
C LYS A 277 -6.34 -14.30 -30.68
N ASP A 278 -7.55 -14.14 -31.20
CA ASP A 278 -7.82 -14.16 -32.64
C ASP A 278 -7.18 -12.96 -33.36
N VAL A 279 -7.34 -11.75 -32.81
CA VAL A 279 -6.70 -10.53 -33.33
C VAL A 279 -5.18 -10.61 -33.22
N LEU A 280 -4.67 -11.02 -32.06
CA LEU A 280 -3.22 -11.09 -31.82
C LEU A 280 -2.53 -12.10 -32.72
N ALA A 281 -3.15 -13.25 -32.98
CA ALA A 281 -2.63 -14.26 -33.90
C ALA A 281 -2.67 -13.77 -35.36
N LYS A 282 -3.74 -13.11 -35.78
CA LYS A 282 -3.89 -12.59 -37.15
C LYS A 282 -2.84 -11.53 -37.50
N HIS A 283 -2.44 -10.71 -36.53
CA HIS A 283 -1.54 -9.56 -36.74
C HIS A 283 -0.13 -9.74 -36.14
N GLU A 284 0.26 -10.96 -35.77
CA GLU A 284 1.48 -11.25 -35.01
C GLU A 284 2.74 -10.52 -35.54
N ALA A 285 2.96 -10.57 -36.86
CA ALA A 285 4.13 -9.95 -37.48
C ALA A 285 4.16 -8.42 -37.29
N ALA A 286 3.02 -7.75 -37.52
CA ALA A 286 2.90 -6.30 -37.36
C ALA A 286 3.03 -5.89 -35.88
N LEU A 287 2.46 -6.67 -34.97
CA LEU A 287 2.55 -6.43 -33.53
C LEU A 287 3.99 -6.57 -33.02
N LYS A 288 4.72 -7.56 -33.54
CA LYS A 288 6.14 -7.77 -33.22
C LYS A 288 7.01 -6.62 -33.75
N GLU A 289 6.74 -6.14 -34.96
CA GLU A 289 7.44 -4.98 -35.55
C GLU A 289 7.21 -3.70 -34.73
N ALA A 290 5.98 -3.48 -34.26
CA ALA A 290 5.64 -2.35 -33.38
C ALA A 290 6.25 -2.47 -31.97
N GLY A 291 6.78 -3.65 -31.61
CA GLY A 291 7.31 -3.93 -30.28
C GLY A 291 6.23 -4.00 -29.20
N PHE A 292 5.03 -4.46 -29.54
CA PHE A 292 3.94 -4.64 -28.58
C PHE A 292 4.32 -5.64 -27.47
N ASP A 293 4.12 -5.24 -26.22
CA ASP A 293 4.26 -6.09 -25.04
C ASP A 293 2.92 -6.25 -24.33
N ARG A 294 2.31 -7.43 -24.49
CA ARG A 294 1.05 -7.79 -23.84
C ARG A 294 1.09 -7.75 -22.31
N ASN A 295 2.27 -7.87 -21.69
CA ASN A 295 2.39 -7.75 -20.23
C ASN A 295 2.10 -6.33 -19.74
N ASN A 296 2.21 -5.33 -20.63
CA ASN A 296 1.83 -3.94 -20.37
C ASN A 296 0.36 -3.63 -20.70
N GLY A 297 -0.42 -4.65 -21.10
CA GLY A 297 -1.84 -4.53 -21.42
C GLY A 297 -2.12 -4.02 -22.83
N ILE A 298 -3.40 -4.02 -23.21
CA ILE A 298 -3.81 -3.64 -24.57
C ILE A 298 -3.56 -2.15 -24.87
N GLY A 299 -3.44 -1.33 -23.82
CA GLY A 299 -3.04 0.08 -23.93
C GLY A 299 -1.65 0.26 -24.55
N ASP A 300 -0.71 -0.66 -24.33
CA ASP A 300 0.61 -0.64 -24.96
C ASP A 300 0.50 -0.78 -26.48
N LEU A 301 -0.40 -1.65 -26.98
CA LEU A 301 -0.67 -1.74 -28.41
C LEU A 301 -1.24 -0.42 -28.94
N TYR A 302 -2.27 0.13 -28.30
CA TYR A 302 -2.87 1.40 -28.73
C TYR A 302 -1.85 2.54 -28.79
N ALA A 303 -0.89 2.59 -27.85
CA ALA A 303 0.18 3.58 -27.84
C ALA A 303 1.17 3.41 -29.02
N ARG A 304 1.31 2.19 -29.55
CA ARG A 304 2.22 1.85 -30.65
C ARG A 304 1.54 1.82 -32.02
N LEU A 305 0.21 1.80 -32.09
CA LEU A 305 -0.52 1.71 -33.37
C LEU A 305 -0.06 2.77 -34.38
N SER A 306 0.23 4.00 -33.93
CA SER A 306 0.66 5.09 -34.81
C SER A 306 2.00 4.84 -35.53
N SER A 307 2.81 3.88 -35.07
CA SER A 307 4.04 3.48 -35.75
C SER A 307 3.80 2.53 -36.93
N LEU A 308 2.58 2.00 -37.10
CA LEU A 308 2.20 1.08 -38.17
C LEU A 308 1.54 1.81 -39.35
N PRO A 309 1.50 1.23 -40.55
CA PRO A 309 0.76 1.79 -41.68
C PRO A 309 -0.75 1.95 -41.37
N GLU A 310 -1.37 3.03 -41.84
CA GLU A 310 -2.77 3.37 -41.53
C GLU A 310 -3.76 2.24 -41.88
N ALA A 311 -3.56 1.56 -43.02
CA ALA A 311 -4.39 0.42 -43.41
C ALA A 311 -4.30 -0.74 -42.40
N THR A 312 -3.10 -1.01 -41.88
CA THR A 312 -2.87 -2.03 -40.85
C THR A 312 -3.52 -1.62 -39.53
N GLN A 313 -3.40 -0.34 -39.14
CA GLN A 313 -4.08 0.18 -37.95
C GLN A 313 -5.60 0.02 -38.04
N ALA A 314 -6.18 0.37 -39.19
CA ALA A 314 -7.62 0.25 -39.42
C ALA A 314 -8.07 -1.21 -39.36
N ALA A 315 -7.31 -2.14 -39.97
CA ALA A 315 -7.60 -3.56 -39.92
C ALA A 315 -7.54 -4.11 -38.49
N ILE A 316 -6.49 -3.75 -37.71
CA ILE A 316 -6.35 -4.16 -36.31
C ILE A 316 -7.53 -3.65 -35.47
N LYS A 317 -7.91 -2.37 -35.61
CA LYS A 317 -9.04 -1.78 -34.88
C LYS A 317 -10.36 -2.49 -35.21
N ALA A 318 -10.64 -2.72 -36.50
CA ALA A 318 -11.85 -3.42 -36.92
C ALA A 318 -11.92 -4.86 -36.39
N ASP A 319 -10.78 -5.58 -36.36
CA ASP A 319 -10.74 -6.92 -35.80
C ASP A 319 -10.95 -6.91 -34.26
N PHE A 320 -10.47 -5.89 -33.55
CA PHE A 320 -10.77 -5.72 -32.12
C PHE A 320 -12.26 -5.48 -31.87
N ASP A 321 -12.90 -4.60 -32.65
CA ASP A 321 -14.34 -4.35 -32.55
C ASP A 321 -15.15 -5.63 -32.78
N ALA A 322 -14.75 -6.43 -33.77
CA ALA A 322 -15.34 -7.74 -34.04
C ALA A 322 -15.11 -8.72 -32.88
N GLN A 323 -13.93 -8.71 -32.28
CA GLN A 323 -13.62 -9.59 -31.15
C GLN A 323 -14.39 -9.20 -29.89
N TYR A 324 -14.54 -7.90 -29.59
CA TYR A 324 -15.38 -7.45 -28.47
C TYR A 324 -16.85 -7.89 -28.63
N ALA A 325 -17.39 -7.90 -29.85
CA ALA A 325 -18.73 -8.41 -30.12
C ALA A 325 -18.87 -9.92 -29.91
N GLN A 326 -17.77 -10.67 -29.92
CA GLN A 326 -17.74 -12.13 -29.74
C GLN A 326 -17.35 -12.55 -28.32
N ARG A 327 -16.78 -11.66 -27.50
CA ARG A 327 -16.30 -11.95 -26.14
C ARG A 327 -17.30 -11.42 -25.09
N PRO A 328 -17.22 -11.83 -23.81
CA PRO A 328 -17.98 -11.17 -22.77
C PRO A 328 -17.60 -9.69 -22.66
N ALA A 329 -18.53 -8.87 -22.18
CA ALA A 329 -18.23 -7.49 -21.84
C ALA A 329 -17.16 -7.44 -20.73
N LEU A 330 -16.22 -6.51 -20.85
CA LEU A 330 -15.20 -6.28 -19.83
C LEU A 330 -15.67 -5.24 -18.81
N ALA A 331 -15.18 -5.36 -17.58
CA ALA A 331 -15.24 -4.24 -16.65
C ALA A 331 -14.43 -3.04 -17.18
N MET A 332 -14.91 -1.84 -16.89
CA MET A 332 -14.33 -0.57 -17.33
C MET A 332 -13.63 0.15 -16.19
N VAL A 333 -12.44 0.68 -16.48
CA VAL A 333 -11.74 1.66 -15.64
C VAL A 333 -12.30 3.05 -15.92
N ASN A 334 -12.59 3.34 -17.20
CA ASN A 334 -13.24 4.57 -17.64
C ASN A 334 -14.07 4.29 -18.90
N SER A 335 -15.39 4.17 -18.75
CA SER A 335 -16.33 3.89 -19.85
C SER A 335 -16.32 4.99 -20.92
N ASP A 336 -16.31 6.27 -20.51
CA ASP A 336 -16.35 7.42 -21.44
C ASP A 336 -15.16 7.47 -22.41
N LYS A 337 -14.02 6.91 -21.99
CA LYS A 337 -12.79 6.84 -22.76
C LYS A 337 -12.51 5.45 -23.35
N GLY A 338 -13.41 4.49 -23.15
CA GLY A 338 -13.21 3.11 -23.60
C GLY A 338 -12.08 2.37 -22.90
N ILE A 339 -11.63 2.82 -21.72
CA ILE A 339 -10.53 2.20 -20.97
C ILE A 339 -11.08 1.01 -20.19
N THR A 340 -10.77 -0.19 -20.67
CA THR A 340 -11.16 -1.48 -20.07
C THR A 340 -10.19 -1.91 -18.97
N ASN A 341 -10.59 -2.91 -18.19
CA ASN A 341 -9.75 -3.61 -17.21
C ASN A 341 -8.45 -4.18 -17.81
N LEU A 342 -8.41 -4.44 -19.12
CA LEU A 342 -7.25 -5.03 -19.81
C LEU A 342 -6.30 -3.98 -20.42
N HIS A 343 -6.57 -2.68 -20.24
CA HIS A 343 -5.75 -1.61 -20.80
C HIS A 343 -4.37 -1.50 -20.15
N VAL A 344 -4.33 -1.40 -18.82
CA VAL A 344 -3.09 -1.22 -18.06
C VAL A 344 -3.13 -2.15 -16.84
N PRO A 345 -2.09 -2.97 -16.61
CA PRO A 345 -2.09 -3.99 -15.56
C PRO A 345 -2.17 -3.42 -14.14
N SER A 346 -1.83 -2.14 -13.94
CA SER A 346 -1.85 -1.46 -12.65
C SER A 346 -3.14 -0.69 -12.35
N ASP A 347 -4.11 -0.62 -13.28
CA ASP A 347 -5.33 0.18 -13.08
C ASP A 347 -6.30 -0.49 -12.11
N VAL A 348 -6.40 -1.82 -12.13
CA VAL A 348 -7.31 -2.61 -11.28
C VAL A 348 -6.47 -3.48 -10.35
N ILE A 349 -6.29 -3.01 -9.11
CA ILE A 349 -5.45 -3.65 -8.09
C ILE A 349 -6.35 -4.42 -7.12
N VAL A 350 -6.11 -5.72 -6.94
CA VAL A 350 -7.02 -6.66 -6.25
C VAL A 350 -7.47 -6.23 -4.86
N ASP A 351 -6.57 -5.73 -4.03
CA ASP A 351 -6.83 -5.27 -2.67
C ASP A 351 -7.79 -4.08 -2.59
N ALA A 352 -7.73 -3.15 -3.55
CA ALA A 352 -8.65 -2.01 -3.60
C ALA A 352 -9.91 -2.29 -4.44
N SER A 353 -9.76 -3.01 -5.55
CA SER A 353 -10.84 -3.26 -6.52
C SER A 353 -11.87 -4.27 -6.02
N MET A 354 -11.45 -5.33 -5.31
CA MET A 354 -12.39 -6.31 -4.77
C MET A 354 -13.30 -5.71 -3.70
N PRO A 355 -12.80 -4.97 -2.69
CA PRO A 355 -13.67 -4.29 -1.73
C PRO A 355 -14.56 -3.22 -2.38
N ALA A 356 -14.07 -2.49 -3.38
CA ALA A 356 -14.89 -1.52 -4.12
C ALA A 356 -16.08 -2.22 -4.81
N MET A 357 -15.81 -3.31 -5.54
CA MET A 357 -16.84 -4.14 -6.19
C MET A 357 -17.82 -4.70 -5.15
N ILE A 358 -17.33 -5.26 -4.04
CA ILE A 358 -18.18 -5.84 -2.99
C ILE A 358 -19.09 -4.76 -2.36
N ARG A 359 -18.53 -3.57 -2.07
CA ARG A 359 -19.28 -2.45 -1.52
C ARG A 359 -20.39 -1.96 -2.46
N ASP A 360 -20.12 -1.92 -3.76
CA ASP A 360 -21.06 -1.46 -4.78
C ASP A 360 -21.97 -2.59 -5.30
N SER A 361 -22.56 -3.35 -4.37
CA SER A 361 -23.56 -4.40 -4.68
C SER A 361 -23.00 -5.60 -5.44
N GLY A 362 -21.69 -5.83 -5.37
CA GLY A 362 -21.01 -6.88 -6.14
C GLY A 362 -20.81 -6.52 -7.61
N LYS A 363 -20.83 -5.24 -7.99
CA LYS A 363 -20.88 -4.80 -9.39
C LYS A 363 -19.64 -4.01 -9.81
N MET A 364 -19.38 -3.98 -11.11
CA MET A 364 -18.40 -3.10 -11.75
C MET A 364 -19.04 -2.36 -12.92
N TRP A 365 -18.36 -1.33 -13.42
CA TRP A 365 -18.85 -0.49 -14.51
C TRP A 365 -18.72 -1.20 -15.86
N ASN A 366 -19.79 -1.21 -16.65
CA ASN A 366 -19.81 -1.71 -18.01
C ASN A 366 -19.50 -0.60 -19.04
N ALA A 367 -19.51 -0.93 -20.34
CA ALA A 367 -19.18 0.00 -21.42
C ALA A 367 -20.17 1.19 -21.50
N GLU A 368 -21.42 1.00 -21.09
CA GLU A 368 -22.45 2.05 -21.04
C GLU A 368 -22.36 2.92 -19.78
N GLY A 369 -21.38 2.71 -18.91
CA GLY A 369 -21.23 3.46 -17.67
C GLY A 369 -22.27 3.10 -16.61
N ASN A 370 -22.76 1.85 -16.60
CA ASN A 370 -23.67 1.32 -15.59
C ASN A 370 -23.04 0.20 -14.77
N LEU A 371 -23.48 0.03 -13.53
CA LEU A 371 -23.05 -1.06 -12.66
C LEU A 371 -23.71 -2.39 -13.08
N GLN A 372 -22.91 -3.43 -13.29
CA GLN A 372 -23.34 -4.77 -13.69
C GLN A 372 -22.60 -5.85 -12.87
N ASP A 373 -23.26 -6.99 -12.66
CA ASP A 373 -22.67 -8.15 -11.99
C ASP A 373 -21.43 -8.64 -12.76
N THR A 374 -20.43 -9.12 -12.03
CA THR A 374 -19.11 -9.45 -12.60
C THR A 374 -18.59 -10.80 -12.12
N LYS A 375 -17.90 -11.50 -13.01
CA LYS A 375 -17.01 -12.60 -12.68
C LYS A 375 -15.62 -12.02 -12.43
N ALA A 376 -15.22 -12.01 -11.15
CA ALA A 376 -13.93 -11.50 -10.71
C ALA A 376 -12.85 -12.59 -10.81
N ILE A 377 -11.99 -12.49 -11.82
CA ILE A 377 -10.89 -13.43 -12.04
C ILE A 377 -9.74 -13.11 -11.09
N ILE A 378 -9.47 -14.06 -10.19
CA ILE A 378 -8.29 -14.11 -9.31
C ILE A 378 -7.68 -15.50 -9.53
N PRO A 379 -6.69 -15.68 -10.42
CA PRO A 379 -6.33 -17.01 -10.89
C PRO A 379 -5.82 -17.97 -9.80
N ASP A 380 -5.03 -17.47 -8.85
CA ASP A 380 -4.44 -18.31 -7.80
C ASP A 380 -5.35 -18.46 -6.57
N ARG A 381 -5.42 -19.66 -6.03
CA ARG A 381 -6.32 -20.01 -4.92
C ARG A 381 -5.89 -19.49 -3.55
N CYS A 382 -4.63 -19.14 -3.31
CA CYS A 382 -4.14 -18.85 -1.95
C CYS A 382 -5.00 -17.83 -1.20
N TYR A 383 -5.60 -16.87 -1.91
CA TYR A 383 -6.34 -15.76 -1.32
C TYR A 383 -7.72 -15.52 -1.95
N ALA A 384 -8.03 -16.17 -3.07
CA ALA A 384 -9.27 -15.95 -3.82
C ALA A 384 -10.52 -16.32 -3.00
N GLY A 385 -10.44 -17.41 -2.22
CA GLY A 385 -11.56 -17.93 -1.42
C GLY A 385 -12.07 -16.94 -0.37
N VAL A 386 -11.19 -16.09 0.19
CA VAL A 386 -11.58 -15.04 1.15
C VAL A 386 -12.64 -14.10 0.56
N TYR A 387 -12.41 -13.61 -0.66
CA TYR A 387 -13.37 -12.72 -1.31
C TYR A 387 -14.65 -13.44 -1.71
N GLN A 388 -14.56 -14.70 -2.15
CA GLN A 388 -15.74 -15.51 -2.47
C GLN A 388 -16.66 -15.67 -1.25
N VAL A 389 -16.09 -15.96 -0.07
CA VAL A 389 -16.86 -16.06 1.19
C VAL A 389 -17.58 -14.75 1.51
N VAL A 390 -16.94 -13.60 1.33
CA VAL A 390 -17.57 -12.28 1.60
C VAL A 390 -18.70 -12.00 0.61
N ILE A 391 -18.53 -12.37 -0.67
CA ILE A 391 -19.58 -12.25 -1.69
C ILE A 391 -20.78 -13.12 -1.32
N GLU A 392 -20.56 -14.37 -0.94
CA GLU A 392 -21.61 -15.29 -0.52
C GLU A 392 -22.36 -14.80 0.73
N ASP A 393 -21.62 -14.33 1.73
CA ASP A 393 -22.18 -13.73 2.94
C ASP A 393 -23.06 -12.52 2.62
N CYS A 394 -22.61 -11.62 1.73
CA CYS A 394 -23.42 -10.48 1.30
C CYS A 394 -24.66 -10.89 0.49
N LYS A 395 -24.59 -11.93 -0.36
CA LYS A 395 -25.77 -12.47 -1.04
C LYS A 395 -26.80 -13.04 -0.05
N GLN A 396 -26.32 -13.73 0.99
CA GLN A 396 -27.16 -14.39 1.97
C GLN A 396 -27.76 -13.41 3.00
N HIS A 397 -26.97 -12.43 3.45
CA HIS A 397 -27.29 -11.57 4.59
C HIS A 397 -27.47 -10.10 4.23
N GLY A 398 -27.36 -9.75 2.95
CA GLY A 398 -27.38 -8.38 2.47
C GLY A 398 -26.07 -7.62 2.77
N ALA A 399 -26.05 -6.34 2.41
CA ALA A 399 -24.89 -5.48 2.64
C ALA A 399 -24.55 -5.34 4.14
N PHE A 400 -23.29 -5.04 4.45
CA PHE A 400 -22.90 -4.66 5.81
C PHE A 400 -23.60 -3.38 6.26
N ASN A 401 -23.78 -3.23 7.57
CA ASN A 401 -24.34 -2.02 8.18
C ASN A 401 -23.26 -1.29 9.01
N PRO A 402 -22.67 -0.19 8.49
CA PRO A 402 -21.63 0.58 9.19
C PRO A 402 -22.07 1.14 10.55
N SER A 403 -23.38 1.32 10.77
CA SER A 403 -23.91 1.86 12.04
C SER A 403 -23.84 0.87 13.20
N THR A 404 -23.84 -0.43 12.92
CA THR A 404 -23.90 -1.49 13.94
C THR A 404 -22.76 -2.51 13.87
N MET A 405 -22.09 -2.63 12.73
CA MET A 405 -21.07 -3.66 12.54
C MET A 405 -19.86 -3.48 13.47
N GLY A 406 -19.27 -4.61 13.87
CA GLY A 406 -18.01 -4.68 14.61
C GLY A 406 -16.83 -4.25 13.73
N SER A 407 -15.62 -4.64 14.15
CA SER A 407 -14.38 -4.33 13.46
C SER A 407 -13.47 -5.54 13.32
N VAL A 408 -12.74 -5.62 12.21
CA VAL A 408 -11.71 -6.64 11.99
C VAL A 408 -10.34 -5.97 11.83
N PRO A 409 -9.65 -5.66 12.95
CA PRO A 409 -8.25 -5.21 12.90
C PRO A 409 -7.34 -6.33 12.39
N ASN A 410 -6.12 -5.97 11.99
CA ASN A 410 -5.13 -6.90 11.45
C ASN A 410 -3.77 -6.79 12.17
N VAL A 411 -3.22 -7.95 12.51
CA VAL A 411 -1.82 -8.14 12.90
C VAL A 411 -1.12 -8.91 11.78
N GLY A 412 -0.29 -8.22 11.01
CA GLY A 412 0.27 -8.74 9.76
C GLY A 412 1.76 -9.02 9.82
N LEU A 413 2.17 -10.23 9.43
CA LEU A 413 3.56 -10.60 9.24
C LEU A 413 4.12 -9.88 8.01
N MET A 414 5.15 -9.04 8.17
CA MET A 414 5.76 -8.32 7.04
C MET A 414 7.23 -7.99 7.18
N ALA A 415 7.78 -8.06 8.40
CA ALA A 415 9.16 -7.66 8.67
C ALA A 415 10.16 -8.40 7.75
N GLN A 416 11.18 -7.69 7.29
CA GLN A 416 12.27 -8.24 6.47
C GLN A 416 11.80 -8.88 5.15
N LYS A 417 10.79 -8.27 4.51
CA LYS A 417 10.21 -8.72 3.23
C LYS A 417 9.68 -10.15 3.29
N ALA A 418 8.93 -10.47 4.35
CA ALA A 418 8.34 -11.79 4.53
C ALA A 418 7.49 -12.22 3.33
N GLU A 419 7.57 -13.52 3.01
CA GLU A 419 6.71 -14.20 2.04
C GLU A 419 6.83 -13.63 0.61
N GLU A 420 5.72 -13.43 -0.11
CA GLU A 420 5.72 -13.05 -1.53
C GLU A 420 6.39 -11.69 -1.80
N TYR A 421 6.38 -10.77 -0.84
CA TYR A 421 6.97 -9.43 -0.99
C TYR A 421 8.51 -9.49 -1.08
N GLY A 422 9.11 -10.60 -0.67
CA GLY A 422 10.53 -10.90 -0.83
C GLY A 422 10.86 -11.73 -2.07
N SER A 423 9.88 -12.16 -2.87
CA SER A 423 10.06 -13.20 -3.90
C SER A 423 10.52 -12.68 -5.27
N HIS A 424 10.52 -11.36 -5.50
CA HIS A 424 10.68 -10.80 -6.85
C HIS A 424 12.00 -11.17 -7.53
N ASP A 425 13.09 -11.20 -6.77
CA ASP A 425 14.43 -11.57 -7.27
C ASP A 425 14.67 -13.09 -7.32
N LYS A 426 13.60 -13.87 -7.06
CA LYS A 426 13.50 -15.33 -7.04
C LYS A 426 12.28 -15.82 -7.82
N THR A 427 11.72 -14.98 -8.69
CA THR A 427 10.60 -15.31 -9.57
C THR A 427 11.10 -15.34 -11.00
N PHE A 428 10.81 -16.42 -11.73
CA PHE A 428 11.33 -16.64 -13.07
C PHE A 428 10.22 -17.13 -14.00
N GLN A 429 10.16 -16.55 -15.20
CA GLN A 429 9.47 -17.18 -16.32
C GLN A 429 10.38 -18.26 -16.91
N ILE A 430 9.89 -19.48 -16.97
CA ILE A 430 10.68 -20.64 -17.36
C ILE A 430 10.96 -20.60 -18.88
N PRO A 431 12.23 -20.62 -19.33
CA PRO A 431 12.56 -20.48 -20.75
C PRO A 431 12.39 -21.78 -21.56
N THR A 432 12.52 -22.94 -20.92
CA THR A 432 12.43 -24.25 -21.57
C THR A 432 11.90 -25.29 -20.58
N ASP A 433 11.32 -26.36 -21.10
CA ASP A 433 10.85 -27.48 -20.30
C ASP A 433 11.98 -28.13 -19.48
N GLY A 434 11.67 -28.53 -18.26
CA GLY A 434 12.67 -29.15 -17.39
C GLY A 434 12.20 -29.33 -15.95
N THR A 435 13.15 -29.24 -15.04
CA THR A 435 12.91 -29.25 -13.60
C THR A 435 13.67 -28.11 -12.95
N VAL A 436 12.97 -27.25 -12.20
CA VAL A 436 13.64 -26.30 -11.31
C VAL A 436 14.02 -27.03 -10.03
N ARG A 437 15.30 -26.98 -9.69
CA ARG A 437 15.88 -27.58 -8.49
C ARG A 437 16.47 -26.49 -7.61
N VAL A 438 16.20 -26.61 -6.30
CA VAL A 438 16.82 -25.77 -5.26
C VAL A 438 17.75 -26.66 -4.44
N THR A 439 19.02 -26.29 -4.34
CA THR A 439 20.04 -27.01 -3.56
C THR A 439 20.66 -26.11 -2.50
N ASP A 440 21.06 -26.71 -1.37
CA ASP A 440 21.86 -26.02 -0.34
C ASP A 440 23.36 -26.04 -0.66
N ASP A 441 24.16 -25.44 0.23
CA ASP A 441 25.63 -25.38 0.10
C ASP A 441 26.32 -26.76 0.09
N GLN A 442 25.64 -27.83 0.55
CA GLN A 442 26.13 -29.21 0.52
C GLN A 442 25.68 -29.96 -0.74
N GLY A 443 24.92 -29.31 -1.63
CA GLY A 443 24.32 -29.91 -2.81
C GLY A 443 23.09 -30.77 -2.51
N LYS A 444 22.54 -30.71 -1.29
CA LYS A 444 21.31 -31.41 -0.94
C LYS A 444 20.13 -30.71 -1.60
N VAL A 445 19.29 -31.47 -2.26
CA VAL A 445 18.05 -30.98 -2.88
C VAL A 445 17.05 -30.62 -1.78
N VAL A 446 16.59 -29.36 -1.78
CA VAL A 446 15.53 -28.86 -0.91
C VAL A 446 14.18 -28.98 -1.63
N PHE A 447 14.10 -28.52 -2.88
CA PHE A 447 12.90 -28.58 -3.71
C PHE A 447 13.21 -29.02 -5.14
N GLU A 448 12.25 -29.70 -5.76
CA GLU A 448 12.21 -29.97 -7.20
C GLU A 448 10.79 -29.76 -7.72
N HIS A 449 10.68 -29.02 -8.82
CA HIS A 449 9.41 -28.78 -9.50
C HIS A 449 9.56 -29.10 -10.98
N PRO A 450 8.76 -30.03 -11.54
CA PRO A 450 8.64 -30.13 -12.98
C PRO A 450 8.02 -28.84 -13.52
N VAL A 451 8.59 -28.31 -14.59
CA VAL A 451 8.15 -27.05 -15.21
C VAL A 451 8.14 -27.16 -16.73
N GLU A 452 7.26 -26.41 -17.36
CA GLU A 452 7.18 -26.25 -18.80
C GLU A 452 7.57 -24.83 -19.24
N ALA A 453 7.94 -24.66 -20.50
CA ALA A 453 8.29 -23.37 -21.06
C ALA A 453 7.14 -22.35 -20.93
N GLY A 454 7.42 -21.23 -20.30
CA GLY A 454 6.50 -20.13 -20.05
C GLY A 454 5.79 -20.18 -18.70
N ASP A 455 5.93 -21.27 -17.92
CA ASP A 455 5.48 -21.33 -16.54
C ASP A 455 6.13 -20.23 -15.69
N ILE A 456 5.47 -19.85 -14.60
CA ILE A 456 6.02 -18.90 -13.63
C ILE A 456 6.41 -19.69 -12.39
N TRP A 457 7.71 -19.77 -12.10
CA TRP A 457 8.22 -20.38 -10.87
C TRP A 457 8.65 -19.30 -9.89
N ARG A 458 8.38 -19.47 -8.59
CA ARG A 458 8.78 -18.52 -7.55
C ARG A 458 9.28 -19.22 -6.28
N MET A 459 10.12 -18.53 -5.52
CA MET A 459 10.52 -18.91 -4.16
C MET A 459 10.42 -17.74 -3.18
N CYS A 460 9.84 -17.98 -2.00
CA CYS A 460 9.68 -17.00 -0.93
C CYS A 460 10.54 -17.35 0.30
N GLN A 461 10.66 -16.40 1.22
CA GLN A 461 11.48 -16.52 2.43
C GLN A 461 10.78 -15.83 3.61
N THR A 462 10.71 -16.52 4.74
CA THR A 462 10.12 -15.98 5.98
C THR A 462 10.98 -16.33 7.16
N LYS A 463 11.61 -15.31 7.76
CA LYS A 463 12.59 -15.50 8.84
C LYS A 463 11.89 -15.77 10.17
N ASP A 464 12.55 -16.54 11.02
CA ASP A 464 11.99 -16.97 12.30
C ASP A 464 11.73 -15.82 13.28
N ALA A 465 12.67 -14.88 13.39
CA ALA A 465 12.52 -13.74 14.29
C ALA A 465 11.28 -12.86 13.96
N PRO A 466 11.01 -12.50 12.69
CA PRO A 466 9.74 -11.91 12.30
C PRO A 466 8.49 -12.69 12.73
N ILE A 467 8.51 -14.02 12.67
CA ILE A 467 7.37 -14.86 13.10
C ILE A 467 7.18 -14.79 14.61
N GLN A 468 8.26 -14.86 15.41
CA GLN A 468 8.19 -14.71 16.86
C GLN A 468 7.61 -13.35 17.27
N ASP A 469 8.10 -12.27 16.65
CA ASP A 469 7.59 -10.92 16.90
C ASP A 469 6.12 -10.77 16.50
N TRP A 470 5.72 -11.37 15.38
CA TRP A 470 4.34 -11.36 14.90
C TRP A 470 3.39 -12.08 15.87
N VAL A 471 3.78 -13.24 16.40
CA VAL A 471 3.02 -13.97 17.44
C VAL A 471 2.91 -13.15 18.72
N LYS A 472 4.02 -12.54 19.17
CA LYS A 472 4.04 -11.65 20.33
C LYS A 472 3.07 -10.48 20.14
N LEU A 473 3.10 -9.83 18.98
CA LEU A 473 2.21 -8.71 18.65
C LEU A 473 0.74 -9.15 18.68
N ALA A 474 0.41 -10.33 18.14
CA ALA A 474 -0.94 -10.86 18.17
C ALA A 474 -1.47 -11.06 19.60
N VAL A 475 -0.67 -11.67 20.49
CA VAL A 475 -1.02 -11.84 21.91
C VAL A 475 -1.19 -10.49 22.62
N ASN A 476 -0.27 -9.55 22.37
CA ASN A 476 -0.33 -8.21 22.95
C ASN A 476 -1.62 -7.48 22.54
N ARG A 477 -1.99 -7.53 21.25
CA ARG A 477 -3.22 -6.91 20.76
C ARG A 477 -4.47 -7.57 21.32
N ALA A 478 -4.55 -8.90 21.30
CA ALA A 478 -5.67 -9.66 21.85
C ALA A 478 -5.92 -9.31 23.33
N ARG A 479 -4.85 -9.20 24.12
CA ARG A 479 -4.91 -8.81 25.52
C ARG A 479 -5.31 -7.35 25.72
N ALA A 480 -4.67 -6.44 24.99
CA ALA A 480 -4.92 -5.00 25.12
C ALA A 480 -6.36 -4.61 24.74
N SER A 481 -6.96 -5.29 23.75
CA SER A 481 -8.33 -5.00 23.30
C SER A 481 -9.39 -5.96 23.86
N SER A 482 -8.99 -7.02 24.58
CA SER A 482 -9.90 -8.09 25.03
C SER A 482 -10.75 -8.65 23.87
N THR A 483 -10.10 -8.90 22.74
CA THR A 483 -10.75 -9.32 21.48
C THR A 483 -10.17 -10.67 21.03
N PRO A 484 -11.01 -11.62 20.57
CA PRO A 484 -10.52 -12.86 19.97
C PRO A 484 -9.55 -12.60 18.81
N ALA A 485 -8.50 -13.40 18.72
CA ALA A 485 -7.53 -13.35 17.64
C ALA A 485 -7.49 -14.68 16.87
N ILE A 486 -7.64 -14.61 15.56
CA ILE A 486 -7.63 -15.77 14.68
C ILE A 486 -6.41 -15.67 13.77
N PHE A 487 -5.55 -16.68 13.78
CA PHE A 487 -4.49 -16.89 12.81
C PHE A 487 -5.08 -17.51 11.54
N TRP A 488 -4.93 -16.84 10.39
CA TRP A 488 -5.50 -17.26 9.11
C TRP A 488 -4.44 -18.05 8.36
N LEU A 489 -4.40 -19.35 8.61
CA LEU A 489 -3.37 -20.24 8.10
C LEU A 489 -4.03 -21.53 7.59
N ASP A 490 -3.82 -21.85 6.33
CA ASP A 490 -4.36 -23.07 5.71
C ASP A 490 -3.39 -24.23 5.90
N GLN A 491 -3.74 -25.22 6.72
CA GLN A 491 -2.92 -26.42 6.92
C GLN A 491 -2.60 -27.19 5.62
N ASN A 492 -3.37 -26.99 4.55
CA ASN A 492 -3.14 -27.63 3.26
C ASN A 492 -2.10 -26.91 2.40
N ARG A 493 -1.71 -25.68 2.76
CA ARG A 493 -0.55 -25.00 2.17
C ARG A 493 0.72 -25.44 2.89
N ALA A 494 1.72 -25.84 2.12
CA ALA A 494 2.97 -26.32 2.68
C ALA A 494 3.67 -25.23 3.52
N HIS A 495 3.61 -23.97 3.07
CA HIS A 495 4.14 -22.82 3.80
C HIS A 495 3.39 -22.59 5.12
N ASP A 496 2.07 -22.42 5.05
CA ASP A 496 1.26 -22.15 6.23
C ASP A 496 1.39 -23.28 7.27
N ALA A 497 1.51 -24.55 6.86
CA ALA A 497 1.77 -25.65 7.78
C ALA A 497 3.08 -25.47 8.58
N GLN A 498 4.14 -24.96 7.97
CA GLN A 498 5.40 -24.62 8.68
C GLN A 498 5.19 -23.42 9.62
N VAL A 499 4.39 -22.42 9.21
CA VAL A 499 4.07 -21.26 10.04
C VAL A 499 3.21 -21.67 11.24
N ILE A 500 2.20 -22.54 11.06
CA ILE A 500 1.36 -23.10 12.13
C ILE A 500 2.23 -23.75 13.20
N ALA A 501 3.18 -24.60 12.81
CA ALA A 501 4.08 -25.25 13.75
C ALA A 501 4.89 -24.24 14.60
N LYS A 502 5.29 -23.10 14.01
CA LYS A 502 5.96 -22.02 14.74
C LYS A 502 4.99 -21.23 15.63
N VAL A 503 3.78 -20.94 15.17
CA VAL A 503 2.74 -20.27 15.96
C VAL A 503 2.43 -21.10 17.21
N GLU A 504 2.15 -22.39 17.06
CA GLU A 504 1.86 -23.30 18.18
C GLU A 504 3.02 -23.40 19.19
N ARG A 505 4.25 -23.30 18.69
CA ARG A 505 5.45 -23.24 19.55
C ARG A 505 5.49 -21.93 20.32
N TYR A 506 5.47 -20.80 19.62
CA TYR A 506 5.73 -19.49 20.21
C TYR A 506 4.58 -18.94 21.05
N LEU A 507 3.34 -19.39 20.83
CA LEU A 507 2.24 -19.09 21.76
C LEU A 507 2.50 -19.61 23.19
N LYS A 508 3.35 -20.63 23.36
CA LYS A 508 3.75 -21.16 24.69
C LYS A 508 4.73 -20.26 25.43
N ASP A 509 5.37 -19.32 24.73
CA ASP A 509 6.30 -18.36 25.31
C ASP A 509 5.58 -17.12 25.89
N HIS A 510 4.25 -17.09 25.80
CA HIS A 510 3.41 -15.98 26.24
C HIS A 510 2.29 -16.44 27.19
N ASP A 511 1.89 -15.56 28.11
CA ASP A 511 0.66 -15.77 28.87
C ASP A 511 -0.55 -15.62 27.95
N THR A 512 -1.25 -16.72 27.69
CA THR A 512 -2.48 -16.77 26.89
C THR A 512 -3.72 -17.04 27.72
N ASN A 513 -3.59 -17.08 29.06
CA ASN A 513 -4.73 -17.28 29.95
C ASN A 513 -5.77 -16.16 29.77
N GLY A 514 -7.03 -16.55 29.56
CA GLY A 514 -8.15 -15.63 29.35
C GLY A 514 -8.26 -15.04 27.93
N LEU A 515 -7.42 -15.47 26.98
CA LEU A 515 -7.51 -15.06 25.57
C LEU A 515 -8.18 -16.15 24.71
N ASP A 516 -9.02 -15.74 23.75
CA ASP A 516 -9.51 -16.61 22.66
C ASP A 516 -8.57 -16.46 21.47
N ILE A 517 -7.64 -17.41 21.32
CA ILE A 517 -6.70 -17.46 20.19
C ILE A 517 -6.91 -18.77 19.44
N ARG A 518 -7.15 -18.68 18.13
CA ARG A 518 -7.44 -19.82 17.26
C ARG A 518 -6.60 -19.78 16.00
N VAL A 519 -6.43 -20.93 15.36
CA VAL A 519 -5.83 -21.07 14.02
C VAL A 519 -6.92 -21.67 13.11
N LEU A 520 -7.25 -20.99 12.02
CA LEU A 520 -8.28 -21.41 11.06
C LEU A 520 -7.80 -21.14 9.64
N ALA A 521 -8.24 -21.97 8.68
CA ALA A 521 -8.02 -21.69 7.26
C ALA A 521 -8.65 -20.34 6.86
N PRO A 522 -8.10 -19.60 5.88
CA PRO A 522 -8.56 -18.26 5.52
C PRO A 522 -10.07 -18.14 5.26
N GLU A 523 -10.69 -19.08 4.55
CA GLU A 523 -12.13 -19.06 4.30
C GLU A 523 -12.94 -19.21 5.59
N GLU A 524 -12.51 -20.10 6.49
CA GLU A 524 -13.22 -20.33 7.75
C GLU A 524 -13.02 -19.18 8.74
N ALA A 525 -11.80 -18.65 8.82
CA ALA A 525 -11.50 -17.45 9.57
C ALA A 525 -12.33 -16.24 9.08
N THR A 526 -12.52 -16.13 7.76
CA THR A 526 -13.40 -15.13 7.15
C THR A 526 -14.84 -15.33 7.63
N ARG A 527 -15.42 -16.53 7.51
CA ARG A 527 -16.81 -16.81 7.94
C ARG A 527 -17.05 -16.44 9.40
N VAL A 528 -16.17 -16.90 10.31
CA VAL A 528 -16.27 -16.59 11.75
C VAL A 528 -16.19 -15.08 11.99
N SER A 529 -15.30 -14.39 11.29
CA SER A 529 -15.14 -12.94 11.43
C SER A 529 -16.38 -12.20 10.91
N LEU A 530 -16.97 -12.63 9.79
CA LEU A 530 -18.19 -12.05 9.23
C LEU A 530 -19.42 -12.29 10.10
N GLU A 531 -19.55 -13.48 10.70
CA GLU A 531 -20.63 -13.77 11.64
C GLU A 531 -20.57 -12.82 12.85
N ARG A 532 -19.37 -12.62 13.41
CA ARG A 532 -19.12 -11.71 14.54
C ARG A 532 -19.32 -10.26 14.16
N ILE A 533 -18.77 -9.82 13.02
CA ILE A 533 -18.85 -8.41 12.59
C ILE A 533 -20.30 -7.97 12.40
N ARG A 534 -21.18 -8.85 11.90
CA ARG A 534 -22.62 -8.57 11.73
C ARG A 534 -23.36 -8.46 13.06
N LYS A 535 -22.87 -9.11 14.12
CA LYS A 535 -23.39 -9.01 15.50
C LYS A 535 -22.84 -7.79 16.26
N GLY A 536 -22.00 -6.97 15.63
CA GLY A 536 -21.36 -5.84 16.30
C GLY A 536 -20.12 -6.22 17.10
N GLU A 537 -19.60 -7.44 16.94
CA GLU A 537 -18.46 -7.98 17.68
C GLU A 537 -17.17 -7.88 16.86
N ASP A 538 -16.05 -7.65 17.55
CA ASP A 538 -14.75 -7.47 16.91
C ASP A 538 -13.97 -8.79 16.82
N THR A 539 -13.11 -8.95 15.81
CA THR A 539 -12.23 -10.12 15.65
C THR A 539 -10.87 -9.69 15.09
N ILE A 540 -9.77 -9.97 15.78
CA ILE A 540 -8.44 -9.68 15.24
C ILE A 540 -8.07 -10.76 14.21
N SER A 541 -7.79 -10.32 12.99
CA SER A 541 -7.17 -11.16 11.96
C SER A 541 -5.65 -11.15 12.14
N VAL A 542 -5.03 -12.32 12.27
CA VAL A 542 -3.59 -12.48 12.42
C VAL A 542 -3.09 -13.22 11.19
N THR A 543 -2.42 -12.52 10.27
CA THR A 543 -2.23 -13.04 8.91
C THR A 543 -0.80 -12.88 8.38
N GLY A 544 -0.48 -13.64 7.33
CA GLY A 544 0.66 -13.37 6.45
C GLY A 544 0.56 -12.01 5.74
N ASN A 545 1.57 -11.67 4.96
CA ASN A 545 1.82 -10.36 4.37
C ASN A 545 0.81 -9.99 3.28
N VAL A 546 0.41 -10.94 2.42
CA VAL A 546 -0.57 -10.68 1.37
C VAL A 546 -1.96 -10.46 1.97
N LEU A 547 -2.41 -11.35 2.86
CA LEU A 547 -3.69 -11.19 3.56
C LEU A 547 -3.72 -9.95 4.44
N ARG A 548 -2.59 -9.53 5.05
CA ARG A 548 -2.49 -8.24 5.73
C ARG A 548 -2.94 -7.12 4.80
N ASP A 549 -2.43 -7.08 3.56
CA ASP A 549 -2.85 -6.04 2.62
C ASP A 549 -4.32 -6.17 2.25
N TYR A 550 -4.77 -7.37 1.89
CA TYR A 550 -6.13 -7.56 1.40
C TYR A 550 -7.18 -7.22 2.46
N LEU A 551 -6.97 -7.68 3.70
CA LEU A 551 -7.93 -7.48 4.79
C LEU A 551 -7.91 -6.03 5.32
N THR A 552 -6.76 -5.35 5.26
CA THR A 552 -6.65 -3.95 5.69
C THR A 552 -7.16 -2.95 4.66
N ASP A 553 -7.52 -3.39 3.46
CA ASP A 553 -8.40 -2.65 2.55
C ASP A 553 -9.85 -3.11 2.67
N LEU A 554 -10.10 -4.44 2.67
CA LEU A 554 -11.44 -5.02 2.69
C LEU A 554 -12.30 -4.52 3.84
N PHE A 555 -11.91 -4.79 5.08
CA PHE A 555 -12.74 -4.45 6.24
C PHE A 555 -12.89 -2.95 6.44
N PRO A 556 -11.82 -2.13 6.35
CA PRO A 556 -11.95 -0.68 6.46
C PRO A 556 -12.85 -0.05 5.38
N ILE A 557 -12.85 -0.57 4.15
CA ILE A 557 -13.77 -0.08 3.11
C ILE A 557 -15.23 -0.39 3.47
N MET A 558 -15.53 -1.55 4.05
CA MET A 558 -16.88 -1.89 4.52
C MET A 558 -17.28 -1.13 5.79
N GLU A 559 -16.33 -0.89 6.70
CA GLU A 559 -16.57 -0.28 8.00
C GLU A 559 -16.64 1.24 7.93
N LEU A 560 -15.76 1.85 7.14
CA LEU A 560 -15.46 3.29 7.15
C LEU A 560 -15.69 3.94 5.78
N GLY A 561 -15.92 3.14 4.73
CA GLY A 561 -16.07 3.61 3.36
C GLY A 561 -14.75 3.92 2.67
N THR A 562 -13.63 3.72 3.36
CA THR A 562 -12.26 3.96 2.86
C THR A 562 -11.23 3.32 3.80
N SER A 563 -10.13 2.82 3.25
CA SER A 563 -8.97 2.34 4.01
C SER A 563 -7.98 3.45 4.42
N ALA A 564 -8.18 4.68 3.94
CA ALA A 564 -7.27 5.80 4.21
C ALA A 564 -7.36 6.34 5.65
N LYS A 565 -8.39 5.97 6.41
CA LYS A 565 -8.66 6.48 7.78
C LYS A 565 -8.28 5.47 8.88
N MET A 566 -7.20 4.74 8.64
CA MET A 566 -6.72 3.66 9.50
C MET A 566 -5.42 4.04 10.21
N LEU A 567 -5.19 3.50 11.40
CA LEU A 567 -3.85 3.45 11.98
C LEU A 567 -3.05 2.37 11.27
N SER A 568 -1.81 2.68 10.93
CA SER A 568 -0.83 1.73 10.40
C SER A 568 0.45 1.85 11.22
N ILE A 569 0.46 1.12 12.33
CA ILE A 569 1.56 1.09 13.29
C ILE A 569 2.46 -0.08 12.93
N VAL A 570 3.76 0.15 13.02
CA VAL A 570 4.80 -0.85 12.82
C VAL A 570 5.67 -0.82 14.08
N PRO A 571 5.36 -1.66 15.09
CA PRO A 571 6.25 -1.87 16.22
C PRO A 571 7.55 -2.47 15.66
N LEU A 572 8.64 -1.70 15.73
CA LEU A 572 9.92 -2.15 15.23
C LEU A 572 10.45 -3.24 16.16
N MET A 573 11.06 -4.27 15.57
CA MET A 573 11.47 -5.48 16.33
C MET A 573 12.40 -5.17 17.50
N ASN A 574 13.17 -4.08 17.41
CA ASN A 574 14.11 -3.65 18.44
C ASN A 574 13.53 -2.66 19.47
N GLY A 575 12.22 -2.41 19.44
CA GLY A 575 11.49 -1.66 20.47
C GLY A 575 11.01 -0.26 20.07
N GLY A 576 11.51 0.29 18.96
CA GLY A 576 11.04 1.56 18.42
C GLY A 576 9.66 1.46 17.74
N GLY A 577 9.17 2.58 17.21
CA GLY A 577 7.91 2.69 16.50
C GLY A 577 8.03 3.39 15.15
N LEU A 578 7.40 2.82 14.14
CA LEU A 578 7.14 3.46 12.85
C LEU A 578 5.63 3.62 12.68
N PHE A 579 5.18 4.83 12.33
CA PHE A 579 3.78 5.21 12.23
C PHE A 579 3.49 5.70 10.81
N GLU A 580 2.91 4.84 9.98
CA GLU A 580 2.54 5.20 8.61
C GLU A 580 1.24 6.00 8.62
N THR A 581 1.22 7.16 7.96
CA THR A 581 0.06 8.08 7.95
C THR A 581 -1.03 7.67 6.96
N GLY A 582 -0.85 6.57 6.24
CA GLY A 582 -1.83 6.02 5.31
C GLY A 582 -1.23 4.94 4.42
N ALA A 583 -2.10 4.12 3.82
CA ALA A 583 -1.70 3.03 2.93
C ALA A 583 -1.65 3.41 1.42
N GLY A 584 -2.08 4.63 1.07
CA GLY A 584 -2.15 5.10 -0.32
C GLY A 584 -0.84 5.69 -0.88
N GLY A 585 -0.90 6.16 -2.13
CA GLY A 585 0.19 6.92 -2.78
C GLY A 585 0.17 8.43 -2.44
N SER A 586 1.03 9.21 -3.09
CA SER A 586 1.25 10.64 -2.82
C SER A 586 0.33 11.62 -3.58
N ALA A 587 -0.66 11.08 -4.31
CA ALA A 587 -1.77 11.80 -4.93
C ALA A 587 -1.39 12.94 -5.92
N PRO A 588 -0.80 12.64 -7.09
CA PRO A 588 -0.33 13.65 -8.06
C PRO A 588 -1.43 14.60 -8.56
N LYS A 589 -2.68 14.11 -8.66
CA LYS A 589 -3.84 14.92 -9.09
C LYS A 589 -4.22 16.02 -8.09
N HIS A 590 -3.77 15.93 -6.84
CA HIS A 590 -4.02 16.96 -5.83
C HIS A 590 -3.04 18.12 -6.03
N VAL A 591 -1.79 17.82 -6.38
CA VAL A 591 -0.78 18.84 -6.75
C VAL A 591 -1.22 19.62 -7.98
N GLN A 592 -1.78 18.94 -8.99
CA GLN A 592 -2.31 19.62 -10.18
C GLN A 592 -3.39 20.64 -9.84
N GLN A 593 -4.35 20.26 -8.99
CA GLN A 593 -5.38 21.19 -8.51
C GLN A 593 -4.76 22.33 -7.72
N PHE A 594 -3.81 22.02 -6.83
CA PHE A 594 -3.15 23.04 -6.02
C PHE A 594 -2.44 24.07 -6.90
N VAL A 595 -1.63 23.65 -7.89
CA VAL A 595 -0.92 24.58 -8.78
C VAL A 595 -1.89 25.39 -9.66
N GLN A 596 -3.02 24.80 -10.08
CA GLN A 596 -3.97 25.46 -10.99
C GLN A 596 -4.91 26.44 -10.30
N GLU A 597 -5.38 26.13 -9.10
CA GLU A 597 -6.43 26.90 -8.41
C GLU A 597 -6.17 27.05 -6.90
N ASN A 598 -4.94 26.82 -6.45
CA ASN A 598 -4.48 27.01 -5.06
C ASN A 598 -5.42 26.34 -4.05
N HIS A 599 -5.92 25.14 -4.36
CA HIS A 599 -6.78 24.34 -3.49
C HIS A 599 -6.19 22.94 -3.33
N LEU A 600 -5.82 22.57 -2.10
CA LEU A 600 -5.27 21.25 -1.79
C LEU A 600 -6.31 20.37 -1.11
N ARG A 601 -6.89 19.41 -1.83
CA ARG A 601 -7.89 18.47 -1.30
C ARG A 601 -7.30 17.21 -0.60
N TRP A 602 -6.04 17.26 -0.18
CA TRP A 602 -5.41 16.16 0.56
C TRP A 602 -5.96 16.10 1.99
N ASP A 603 -6.46 14.94 2.41
CA ASP A 603 -6.97 14.73 3.77
C ASP A 603 -5.83 14.22 4.68
N SER A 604 -5.38 15.06 5.61
CA SER A 604 -4.29 14.75 6.54
C SER A 604 -4.74 14.00 7.79
N LEU A 605 -5.98 13.49 7.86
CA LEU A 605 -6.47 12.75 9.03
C LEU A 605 -5.53 11.62 9.45
N GLY A 606 -4.96 10.86 8.50
CA GLY A 606 -4.02 9.80 8.81
C GLY A 606 -2.71 10.30 9.45
N GLU A 607 -2.28 11.53 9.13
CA GLU A 607 -1.13 12.18 9.80
C GLU A 607 -1.47 12.52 11.25
N PHE A 608 -2.69 12.99 11.52
CA PHE A 608 -3.14 13.34 12.87
C PHE A 608 -3.24 12.09 13.75
N LEU A 609 -3.72 10.98 13.18
CA LEU A 609 -3.85 9.70 13.86
C LEU A 609 -2.47 9.08 14.16
N ALA A 610 -1.56 9.10 13.18
CA ALA A 610 -0.18 8.62 13.36
C ALA A 610 0.58 9.44 14.40
N LEU A 611 0.38 10.76 14.41
CA LEU A 611 0.99 11.65 15.40
C LEU A 611 0.50 11.36 16.83
N ALA A 612 -0.79 11.09 17.01
CA ALA A 612 -1.34 10.74 18.32
C ALA A 612 -0.70 9.46 18.87
N GLU A 613 -0.58 8.42 18.03
CA GLU A 613 0.07 7.17 18.43
C GLU A 613 1.59 7.32 18.61
N SER A 614 2.25 8.12 17.78
CA SER A 614 3.67 8.46 17.94
C SER A 614 3.96 9.15 19.27
N LEU A 615 3.12 10.11 19.68
CA LEU A 615 3.21 10.79 20.97
C LEU A 615 2.91 9.83 22.14
N ASN A 616 1.91 8.95 21.98
CA ASN A 616 1.59 7.95 23.01
C ASN A 616 2.76 6.97 23.21
N HIS A 617 3.30 6.43 22.11
CA HIS A 617 4.47 5.55 22.13
C HIS A 617 5.66 6.24 22.80
N LEU A 618 5.95 7.49 22.43
CA LEU A 618 7.01 8.28 23.06
C LEU A 618 6.79 8.40 24.57
N GLY A 619 5.57 8.70 25.00
CA GLY A 619 5.21 8.81 26.41
C GLY A 619 5.33 7.49 27.17
N GLU A 620 4.99 6.36 26.54
CA GLU A 620 5.12 5.02 27.11
C GLU A 620 6.57 4.57 27.24
N THR A 621 7.39 4.74 26.20
CA THR A 621 8.76 4.24 26.16
C THR A 621 9.76 5.11 26.90
N THR A 622 9.51 6.43 26.99
CA THR A 622 10.41 7.38 27.68
C THR A 622 9.91 7.81 29.06
N GLY A 623 8.66 7.51 29.40
CA GLY A 623 8.00 8.02 30.60
C GLY A 623 7.62 9.50 30.54
N ASN A 624 7.61 10.12 29.35
CA ASN A 624 7.22 11.51 29.16
C ASN A 624 5.71 11.70 29.38
N ALA A 625 5.32 12.17 30.57
CA ALA A 625 3.93 12.41 30.94
C ALA A 625 3.24 13.47 30.07
N LYS A 626 3.96 14.53 29.65
CA LYS A 626 3.39 15.57 28.78
C LYS A 626 3.09 15.04 27.38
N ALA A 627 3.92 14.14 26.84
CA ALA A 627 3.64 13.46 25.57
C ALA A 627 2.36 12.63 25.63
N LYS A 628 2.06 11.96 26.76
CA LYS A 628 0.78 11.24 26.95
C LYS A 628 -0.42 12.18 26.96
N ILE A 629 -0.31 13.34 27.62
CA ILE A 629 -1.36 14.37 27.61
C ILE A 629 -1.58 14.89 26.19
N LEU A 630 -0.51 15.21 25.46
CA LEU A 630 -0.56 15.64 24.06
C LEU A 630 -1.25 14.59 23.17
N ALA A 631 -0.93 13.31 23.32
CA ALA A 631 -1.56 12.23 22.57
C ALA A 631 -3.06 12.13 22.86
N LYS A 632 -3.44 12.16 24.13
CA LYS A 632 -4.85 12.08 24.57
C LYS A 632 -5.68 13.27 24.07
N THR A 633 -5.15 14.49 24.17
CA THR A 633 -5.85 15.69 23.70
C THR A 633 -5.89 15.75 22.17
N LEU A 634 -4.91 15.19 21.47
CA LEU A 634 -4.95 15.05 20.02
C LEU A 634 -6.02 14.05 19.57
N ASP A 635 -6.19 12.92 20.26
CA ASP A 635 -7.28 11.99 19.96
C ASP A 635 -8.67 12.61 20.20
N GLN A 636 -8.82 13.42 21.26
CA GLN A 636 -10.03 14.22 21.48
C GLN A 636 -10.27 15.22 20.33
N ALA A 637 -9.22 15.90 19.87
CA ALA A 637 -9.28 16.81 18.74
C ALA A 637 -9.67 16.08 17.44
N ASN A 638 -9.13 14.89 17.19
CA ASN A 638 -9.50 14.04 16.05
C ASN A 638 -10.99 13.66 16.09
N GLY A 639 -11.52 13.29 17.26
CA GLY A 639 -12.94 13.02 17.45
C GLY A 639 -13.81 14.24 17.12
N LYS A 640 -13.46 15.42 17.65
CA LYS A 640 -14.18 16.67 17.36
C LYS A 640 -14.05 17.10 15.90
N PHE A 641 -12.88 16.91 15.29
CA PHE A 641 -12.61 17.19 13.88
C PHE A 641 -13.54 16.40 12.95
N LEU A 642 -13.69 15.11 13.22
CA LEU A 642 -14.60 14.22 12.52
C LEU A 642 -16.06 14.63 12.73
N ASP A 643 -16.50 14.74 13.99
CA ASP A 643 -17.89 15.10 14.33
C ASP A 643 -18.30 16.48 13.77
N SER A 644 -17.35 17.41 13.63
CA SER A 644 -17.58 18.76 13.08
C SER A 644 -17.45 18.84 11.55
N ASN A 645 -17.17 17.71 10.88
CA ASN A 645 -16.97 17.59 9.44
C ASN A 645 -15.99 18.62 8.86
N LYS A 646 -14.81 18.75 9.47
CA LYS A 646 -13.77 19.73 9.06
C LYS A 646 -12.68 19.15 8.13
N SER A 647 -12.96 18.00 7.51
CA SER A 647 -12.14 17.48 6.41
C SER A 647 -12.15 18.42 5.19
N PRO A 648 -11.12 18.39 4.34
CA PRO A 648 -11.08 19.19 3.11
C PRO A 648 -12.24 18.88 2.17
N SER A 649 -12.83 19.94 1.61
CA SER A 649 -13.67 19.85 0.42
C SER A 649 -12.80 19.53 -0.81
N ARG A 650 -13.47 19.30 -1.95
CA ARG A 650 -12.83 19.08 -3.25
C ARG A 650 -12.90 20.31 -4.16
N LYS A 651 -13.52 21.41 -3.72
CA LYS A 651 -13.81 22.60 -4.52
C LYS A 651 -13.07 23.82 -4.00
N ALA A 652 -12.42 24.55 -4.91
CA ALA A 652 -11.83 25.85 -4.60
C ALA A 652 -12.88 26.83 -4.03
N GLY A 653 -12.45 27.66 -3.07
CA GLY A 653 -13.29 28.58 -2.31
C GLY A 653 -13.92 27.96 -1.05
N GLU A 654 -13.92 26.64 -0.93
CA GLU A 654 -14.32 25.91 0.27
C GLU A 654 -13.08 25.52 1.12
N LEU A 655 -13.31 24.94 2.30
CA LEU A 655 -12.23 24.51 3.19
C LEU A 655 -11.33 23.49 2.49
N ASP A 656 -10.01 23.71 2.50
CA ASP A 656 -9.03 22.77 1.94
C ASP A 656 -8.13 22.17 3.05
N ASN A 657 -7.05 21.49 2.68
CA ASN A 657 -6.08 20.91 3.59
C ASN A 657 -5.56 21.89 4.66
N ARG A 658 -5.21 23.13 4.28
CA ARG A 658 -4.71 24.15 5.23
C ARG A 658 -5.78 24.54 6.24
N GLY A 659 -7.01 24.66 5.76
CA GLY A 659 -8.18 24.88 6.61
C GLY A 659 -8.40 23.74 7.61
N SER A 660 -8.25 22.49 7.15
CA SER A 660 -8.37 21.32 8.02
C SER A 660 -7.30 21.31 9.14
N HIS A 661 -6.05 21.70 8.82
CA HIS A 661 -4.97 21.81 9.80
C HIS A 661 -5.27 22.89 10.85
N PHE A 662 -5.84 24.02 10.44
CA PHE A 662 -6.29 25.05 11.38
C PHE A 662 -7.32 24.50 12.37
N TYR A 663 -8.35 23.79 11.90
CA TYR A 663 -9.36 23.23 12.79
C TYR A 663 -8.81 22.16 13.72
N LEU A 664 -7.90 21.30 13.25
CA LEU A 664 -7.18 20.37 14.13
C LEU A 664 -6.44 21.14 15.23
N ALA A 665 -5.64 22.15 14.86
CA ALA A 665 -4.88 22.96 15.81
C ALA A 665 -5.81 23.62 16.83
N LEU A 666 -6.92 24.22 16.38
CA LEU A 666 -7.91 24.85 17.24
C LEU A 666 -8.48 23.85 18.26
N TYR A 667 -8.92 22.68 17.81
CA TYR A 667 -9.51 21.66 18.69
C TYR A 667 -8.49 21.05 19.64
N TRP A 668 -7.24 20.87 19.20
CA TRP A 668 -6.17 20.36 20.04
C TRP A 668 -5.77 21.35 21.13
N ILE A 669 -5.61 22.63 20.78
CA ILE A 669 -5.32 23.71 21.72
C ILE A 669 -6.47 23.90 22.72
N GLN A 670 -7.73 23.78 22.28
CA GLN A 670 -8.89 23.78 23.18
C GLN A 670 -8.84 22.61 24.18
N ALA A 671 -8.60 21.39 23.71
CA ALA A 671 -8.48 20.22 24.58
C ALA A 671 -7.31 20.34 25.58
N LEU A 672 -6.17 20.91 25.17
CA LEU A 672 -5.03 21.21 26.04
C LEU A 672 -5.33 22.31 27.08
N ALA A 673 -6.19 23.27 26.75
CA ALA A 673 -6.68 24.29 27.68
C ALA A 673 -7.79 23.80 28.63
N GLU A 674 -8.46 22.70 28.29
CA GLU A 674 -9.56 22.13 29.08
C GLU A 674 -9.13 21.00 30.02
N GLN A 675 -8.03 20.29 29.70
CA GLN A 675 -7.53 19.18 30.52
C GLN A 675 -7.15 19.61 31.95
N SER A 676 -7.10 18.63 32.85
CA SER A 676 -6.85 18.83 34.29
C SER A 676 -5.68 18.00 34.84
N GLU A 677 -4.89 17.38 33.97
CA GLU A 677 -3.75 16.52 34.30
C GLU A 677 -2.45 17.31 34.48
N ASP A 678 -2.26 18.43 33.76
CA ASP A 678 -1.09 19.30 33.87
C ASP A 678 -1.49 20.78 33.85
N ALA A 679 -1.35 21.46 34.99
CA ALA A 679 -1.73 22.87 35.15
C ALA A 679 -0.84 23.84 34.34
N GLN A 680 0.42 23.48 34.07
CA GLN A 680 1.33 24.32 33.29
C GLN A 680 0.95 24.30 31.80
N LEU A 681 0.71 23.11 31.24
CA LEU A 681 0.21 22.97 29.87
C LEU A 681 -1.13 23.69 29.73
N LYS A 682 -2.05 23.52 30.69
CA LYS A 682 -3.33 24.23 30.69
C LYS A 682 -3.14 25.74 30.59
N ALA A 683 -2.36 26.32 31.50
CA ALA A 683 -2.12 27.77 31.54
C ALA A 683 -1.42 28.29 30.28
N GLN A 684 -0.54 27.49 29.67
CA GLN A 684 0.13 27.85 28.42
C GLN A 684 -0.86 27.95 27.25
N PHE A 685 -1.80 27.00 27.12
CA PHE A 685 -2.70 26.92 25.98
C PHE A 685 -4.00 27.73 26.15
N GLU A 686 -4.42 28.07 27.37
CA GLU A 686 -5.64 28.86 27.63
C GLU A 686 -5.73 30.20 26.87
N PRO A 687 -4.70 31.07 26.86
CA PRO A 687 -4.76 32.34 26.13
C PRO A 687 -4.88 32.13 24.62
N LEU A 688 -4.17 31.13 24.09
CA LEU A 688 -4.16 30.81 22.67
C LEU A 688 -5.49 30.18 22.22
N ALA A 689 -6.08 29.32 23.04
CA ALA A 689 -7.41 28.74 22.80
C ALA A 689 -8.45 29.85 22.66
N LYS A 690 -8.44 30.85 23.56
CA LYS A 690 -9.34 32.00 23.50
C LYS A 690 -9.11 32.84 22.23
N SER A 691 -7.87 33.18 21.92
CA SER A 691 -7.58 34.02 20.74
C SER A 691 -7.90 33.32 19.42
N LEU A 692 -7.49 32.06 19.24
CA LEU A 692 -7.75 31.33 18.00
C LEU A 692 -9.24 31.03 17.80
N THR A 693 -10.00 30.81 18.89
CA THR A 693 -11.46 30.66 18.82
C THR A 693 -12.10 31.99 18.37
N ALA A 694 -11.64 33.12 18.88
CA ALA A 694 -12.16 34.43 18.47
C ALA A 694 -11.79 34.79 17.02
N ASP A 695 -10.61 34.37 16.57
CA ASP A 695 -10.09 34.63 15.23
C ASP A 695 -10.52 33.58 14.17
N GLU A 696 -11.38 32.61 14.53
CA GLU A 696 -11.75 31.47 13.65
C GLU A 696 -12.20 31.92 12.25
N ALA A 697 -13.19 32.83 12.19
CA ALA A 697 -13.72 33.32 10.92
C ALA A 697 -12.67 34.08 10.10
N LYS A 698 -11.77 34.81 10.76
CA LYS A 698 -10.71 35.58 10.11
C LYS A 698 -9.65 34.66 9.52
N VAL A 699 -9.21 33.64 10.26
CA VAL A 699 -8.24 32.65 9.75
C VAL A 699 -8.82 31.90 8.56
N VAL A 700 -10.07 31.43 8.64
CA VAL A 700 -10.72 30.74 7.51
C VAL A 700 -10.84 31.66 6.29
N ALA A 701 -11.17 32.95 6.47
CA ALA A 701 -11.22 33.90 5.37
C ALA A 701 -9.85 34.15 4.73
N GLU A 702 -8.77 34.25 5.52
CA GLU A 702 -7.40 34.37 5.00
C GLU A 702 -6.97 33.12 4.21
N LEU A 703 -7.33 31.92 4.68
CA LEU A 703 -6.99 30.65 4.02
C LEU A 703 -7.79 30.43 2.74
N ASN A 704 -9.09 30.74 2.73
CA ASN A 704 -9.94 30.58 1.55
C ASN A 704 -9.73 31.70 0.52
N GLY A 705 -9.33 32.90 0.96
CA GLY A 705 -9.16 34.07 0.11
C GLY A 705 -8.03 33.98 -0.92
N VAL A 706 -7.12 33.02 -0.78
CA VAL A 706 -6.04 32.77 -1.77
C VAL A 706 -6.40 31.71 -2.82
N GLN A 707 -7.56 31.04 -2.67
CA GLN A 707 -7.98 29.96 -3.57
C GLN A 707 -8.62 30.50 -4.85
N GLY A 708 -8.65 29.67 -5.90
CA GLY A 708 -9.22 30.01 -7.21
C GLY A 708 -8.21 30.61 -8.20
N GLU A 709 -6.98 30.86 -7.76
CA GLU A 709 -5.89 31.38 -8.59
C GLU A 709 -4.75 30.37 -8.70
N ALA A 710 -4.00 30.42 -9.80
CA ALA A 710 -2.83 29.57 -9.97
C ALA A 710 -1.71 29.99 -9.01
N VAL A 711 -0.94 29.02 -8.52
CA VAL A 711 0.20 29.26 -7.62
C VAL A 711 1.46 28.58 -8.17
N ASP A 712 2.56 29.32 -8.17
CA ASP A 712 3.87 28.81 -8.57
C ASP A 712 4.67 28.37 -7.33
N ILE A 713 5.00 27.08 -7.28
CA ILE A 713 5.84 26.48 -6.23
C ILE A 713 7.29 26.23 -6.68
N GLY A 714 7.66 26.61 -7.91
CA GLY A 714 9.04 26.55 -8.39
C GLY A 714 9.60 25.17 -8.72
N GLY A 715 8.75 24.16 -8.88
CA GLY A 715 9.13 22.78 -9.22
C GLY A 715 7.98 21.80 -8.97
N TYR A 716 8.20 20.51 -9.20
CA TYR A 716 7.25 19.44 -8.90
C TYR A 716 7.86 18.39 -7.98
N TYR A 717 8.95 17.75 -8.41
CA TYR A 717 9.67 16.76 -7.61
C TYR A 717 10.62 17.40 -6.60
N HIS A 718 11.11 18.61 -6.90
CA HIS A 718 11.98 19.40 -6.04
C HIS A 718 11.55 20.88 -6.06
N PRO A 719 10.40 21.21 -5.45
CA PRO A 719 9.86 22.57 -5.46
C PRO A 719 10.72 23.54 -4.64
N ASP A 720 10.60 24.83 -4.94
CA ASP A 720 11.26 25.88 -4.16
C ASP A 720 10.62 25.95 -2.75
N GLN A 721 11.46 25.79 -1.73
CA GLN A 721 10.98 25.69 -0.35
C GLN A 721 10.33 26.99 0.15
N ALA A 722 10.81 28.16 -0.29
CA ALA A 722 10.29 29.44 0.16
C ALA A 722 8.91 29.73 -0.46
N LYS A 723 8.78 29.52 -1.78
CA LYS A 723 7.51 29.63 -2.51
C LYS A 723 6.48 28.67 -1.96
N THR A 724 6.86 27.41 -1.76
CA THR A 724 5.97 26.37 -1.21
C THR A 724 5.50 26.73 0.20
N ARG A 725 6.41 27.20 1.07
CA ARG A 725 6.06 27.65 2.42
C ARG A 725 5.07 28.81 2.40
N GLN A 726 5.28 29.79 1.52
CA GLN A 726 4.37 30.94 1.38
C GLN A 726 2.98 30.49 0.92
N ALA A 727 2.90 29.60 -0.08
CA ALA A 727 1.65 29.06 -0.60
C ALA A 727 0.89 28.21 0.45
N MET A 728 1.61 27.44 1.27
CA MET A 728 1.03 26.54 2.26
C MET A 728 0.71 27.21 3.61
N ARG A 729 1.21 28.43 3.86
CA ARG A 729 0.98 29.18 5.11
C ARG A 729 0.51 30.62 4.87
N PRO A 730 -0.60 30.85 4.12
CA PRO A 730 -1.01 32.19 3.73
C PRO A 730 -1.67 33.00 4.86
N SER A 731 -2.17 32.36 5.92
CA SER A 731 -2.80 33.07 7.05
C SER A 731 -1.76 33.68 7.99
N ALA A 732 -1.60 35.00 7.91
CA ALA A 732 -0.76 35.77 8.82
C ALA A 732 -1.26 35.68 10.27
N THR A 733 -2.58 35.63 10.47
CA THR A 733 -3.18 35.52 11.80
C THR A 733 -2.82 34.18 12.47
N LEU A 734 -2.96 33.06 11.76
CA LEU A 734 -2.57 31.75 12.28
C LEU A 734 -1.06 31.66 12.53
N ASN A 735 -0.24 32.12 11.58
CA ASN A 735 1.22 32.11 11.75
C ASN A 735 1.66 32.89 12.99
N ALA A 736 1.13 34.10 13.20
CA ALA A 736 1.46 34.92 14.36
C ALA A 736 0.99 34.28 15.68
N ALA A 737 -0.12 33.56 15.68
CA ALA A 737 -0.61 32.85 16.84
C ALA A 737 0.31 31.67 17.24
N LEU A 738 0.81 30.91 16.27
CA LEU A 738 1.73 29.79 16.50
C LEU A 738 3.11 30.25 16.96
N GLU A 739 3.62 31.37 16.47
CA GLU A 739 4.92 31.92 16.90
C GLU A 739 4.92 32.30 18.39
N ARG A 740 3.76 32.63 18.98
CA ARG A 740 3.64 32.89 20.44
C ARG A 740 3.90 31.66 21.31
N LEU A 741 3.85 30.44 20.74
CA LEU A 741 4.16 29.20 21.47
C LEU A 741 5.66 28.87 21.49
N LYS A 742 6.45 29.47 20.59
CA LYS A 742 7.88 29.19 20.45
C LYS A 742 8.76 30.01 21.41
N GLY A 743 8.16 30.93 22.18
CA GLY A 743 8.84 31.87 23.08
C GLY A 743 8.66 31.53 24.54
#